data_AF-A0A1F9N6Y2-F1
#
_entry.id   AF-A0A1F9N6Y2-F1
#
_cell.length_a   1.000
_cell.length_b   1.000
_cell.length_c   1.000
_cell.angle_alpha   90.00
_cell.angle_beta   90.00
_cell.angle_gamma   90.00
#
_symmetry.space_group_name_H-M   'P 1'
#
loop_
_entity.id
_entity.type
_entity.pdbx_description
1 polymer ?
#
loop_
_entity_poly.entity_id
_entity_poly.type
_entity_poly.pdbx_seq_one_letter_code
_entity_poly.pdbx_strand_id
1 'polypeptide(L)'
;MVESTTALKDRIKAVLSAHGYETECFHVSLEALEALGASKPAPYTVILASYMMPKMKGDEILKKARELAPNTQRILIADVSELQTLVNAINAAGIHACLTLPFNDADLLRQVEQCCRQYDMAWKQNHLKRLTHHQNRQLFQMASSFKKKDTLYLAQLEQKKKEIRILESRIRSAGGFVGADKPVLLNDILTKRDIGFSPRDFGTQFLTIKDEIKQILEKAASTDYVTLAPVPYKSLPISSLMNIEARAMTKDILPLVFSLLLKYKPSQALAHGEIKEIILDEIFEVRLSDNNIEAFLTIKTKDTHSLAPSHVRQFLEKNKIINGIKEDHEIESWLFNALPGARPFIVAKAKAPKFPKDSEIRYHFPTRFLHAGKVGKDGSIDFQDRGEVPYVEDGALLAAKIFPEQGAPGIDVFGKEILVDDPADLTFTPGPGARLSEDGLRIYAATSGQPHLDALGNVSVCPEFQIKGDLGFETGNVNFDGNVIINGSVKQGFKVTCASLTAKEIQGAEIDINGDLNVSLGIVDTELVKVKGSVQAKFIHNSKINAFGDLIVQREIIDSRIYLSGACMNENGLIVNSVISAKMGIRSGNIGNPNSKPSTLTVGVDEHTNLLTAKIDSLLNIDKTAIQELQAEVEKLEKEDQSLHGIISKHAYVQDRAQLELKDIEKKLENLKASGNMAAYQKVSNSVKEIRINAKKAEEEINKGFDRQDEIAIEVSQKNTRIKELEAHSKELSDEKKRLLEFSNRKEPLPEVKISKKAESGTKIFASNSSLTLYNSASRCSIREFSRSPDGSGGVLFYEMRIGNY
;
A
#
# COMPACT_ATOMS: atom_id res chain seq x y z
N MET A 1 36.93 12.88 2.44
CA MET A 1 36.47 13.86 3.45
C MET A 1 36.02 15.13 2.76
N VAL A 2 34.92 15.73 3.20
CA VAL A 2 34.32 16.95 2.65
C VAL A 2 34.20 18.00 3.76
N GLU A 3 35.01 19.05 3.69
CA GLU A 3 35.13 20.05 4.75
C GLU A 3 35.47 21.43 4.16
N SER A 4 34.79 22.46 4.65
CA SER A 4 34.96 23.85 4.20
C SER A 4 36.10 24.56 4.92
N THR A 5 36.41 24.17 6.16
CA THR A 5 37.44 24.82 6.99
C THR A 5 38.79 24.12 6.87
N THR A 6 39.81 24.85 6.40
CA THR A 6 41.18 24.32 6.20
C THR A 6 41.79 23.75 7.49
N ALA A 7 41.60 24.42 8.63
CA ALA A 7 42.14 23.99 9.92
C ALA A 7 41.60 22.63 10.39
N LEU A 8 40.29 22.40 10.27
CA LEU A 8 39.66 21.14 10.66
C LEU A 8 40.02 20.02 9.68
N LYS A 9 40.08 20.34 8.39
CA LYS A 9 40.53 19.43 7.34
C LYS A 9 41.95 18.93 7.58
N ASP A 10 42.90 19.83 7.84
CA ASP A 10 44.30 19.46 8.01
C ASP A 10 44.51 18.64 9.29
N ARG A 11 43.77 18.95 10.37
CA ARG A 11 43.77 18.15 11.59
C ARG A 11 43.29 16.72 11.34
N ILE A 12 42.10 16.55 10.75
CA ILE A 12 41.54 15.21 10.49
C ILE A 12 42.46 14.41 9.57
N LYS A 13 42.99 15.05 8.52
CA LYS A 13 43.94 14.42 7.59
C LYS A 13 45.19 13.94 8.32
N ALA A 14 45.80 14.78 9.15
CA ALA A 14 47.00 14.42 9.91
C ALA A 14 46.76 13.23 10.84
N VAL A 15 45.64 13.22 11.59
CA VAL A 15 45.28 12.14 12.52
C VAL A 15 45.08 10.82 11.78
N LEU A 16 44.31 10.83 10.69
CA LEU A 16 44.00 9.62 9.93
C LEU A 16 45.21 9.06 9.18
N SER A 17 46.03 9.92 8.55
CA SER A 17 47.26 9.47 7.88
C SER A 17 48.28 8.89 8.86
N ALA A 18 48.39 9.43 10.08
CA ALA A 18 49.26 8.87 11.13
C ALA A 18 48.87 7.45 11.56
N HIS A 19 47.61 7.05 11.33
CA HIS A 19 47.06 5.73 11.66
C HIS A 19 46.92 4.82 10.42
N GLY A 20 47.56 5.18 9.30
CA GLY A 20 47.63 4.33 8.11
C GLY A 20 46.42 4.38 7.19
N TYR A 21 45.52 5.35 7.35
CA TYR A 21 44.40 5.56 6.42
C TYR A 21 44.82 6.41 5.23
N GLU A 22 44.47 5.97 4.02
CA GLU A 22 44.55 6.80 2.82
C GLU A 22 43.39 7.78 2.79
N THR A 23 43.69 9.08 2.72
CA THR A 23 42.68 10.14 2.84
C THR A 23 42.71 11.11 1.67
N GLU A 24 41.55 11.35 1.08
CA GLU A 24 41.32 12.37 0.07
C GLU A 24 40.36 13.45 0.59
N CYS A 25 40.63 14.72 0.28
CA CYS A 25 39.99 15.86 0.94
C CYS A 25 39.49 16.91 -0.05
N PHE A 26 38.19 17.19 -0.03
CA PHE A 26 37.50 18.09 -0.96
C PHE A 26 36.92 19.31 -0.22
N HIS A 27 36.98 20.48 -0.86
CA HIS A 27 36.33 21.71 -0.38
C HIS A 27 34.95 21.93 -1.00
N VAL A 28 34.69 21.27 -2.13
CA VAL A 28 33.45 21.40 -2.90
C VAL A 28 32.70 20.07 -2.90
N SER A 29 31.42 20.11 -2.50
CA SER A 29 30.59 18.90 -2.34
C SER A 29 30.39 18.11 -3.65
N LEU A 30 30.32 18.79 -4.80
CA LEU A 30 30.14 18.15 -6.11
C LEU A 30 31.37 17.33 -6.52
N GLU A 31 32.57 17.90 -6.38
CA GLU A 31 33.84 17.20 -6.70
C GLU A 31 33.98 15.93 -5.85
N ALA A 32 33.59 15.98 -4.58
CA ALA A 32 33.61 14.81 -3.70
C ALA A 32 32.65 13.70 -4.16
N LEU A 33 31.45 14.07 -4.62
CA LEU A 33 30.47 13.11 -5.14
C LEU A 33 30.88 12.52 -6.49
N GLU A 34 31.51 13.32 -7.35
CA GLU A 34 32.09 12.85 -8.62
C GLU A 34 33.23 11.85 -8.38
N ALA A 35 34.16 12.18 -7.48
CA ALA A 35 35.23 11.27 -7.09
C ALA A 35 34.69 9.96 -6.48
N LEU A 36 33.68 10.06 -5.61
CA LEU A 36 33.00 8.89 -5.05
C LEU A 36 32.37 8.01 -6.14
N GLY A 37 31.67 8.61 -7.11
CA GLY A 37 31.05 7.88 -8.22
C GLY A 37 32.05 7.22 -9.18
N ALA A 38 33.23 7.83 -9.36
CA ALA A 38 34.30 7.32 -10.21
C ALA A 38 35.12 6.18 -9.55
N SER A 39 35.05 6.02 -8.23
CA SER A 39 35.90 5.10 -7.44
C SER A 39 35.57 3.60 -7.55
N LYS A 40 34.81 3.16 -8.56
CA LYS A 40 34.37 1.75 -8.73
C LYS A 40 35.48 0.68 -8.63
N PRO A 41 36.70 0.86 -9.17
CA PRO A 41 37.76 -0.16 -9.03
C PRO A 41 38.44 -0.16 -7.64
N ALA A 42 38.33 0.90 -6.85
CA ALA A 42 38.89 1.03 -5.50
C ALA A 42 37.95 1.89 -4.63
N PRO A 43 36.86 1.30 -4.10
CA PRO A 43 35.79 2.07 -3.45
C PRO A 43 36.24 2.66 -2.12
N TYR A 44 35.79 3.89 -1.83
CA TYR A 44 36.02 4.49 -0.51
C TYR A 44 35.23 3.74 0.58
N THR A 45 35.94 3.34 1.64
CA THR A 45 35.35 2.67 2.80
C THR A 45 34.47 3.61 3.63
N VAL A 46 34.93 4.85 3.84
CA VAL A 46 34.28 5.84 4.71
C VAL A 46 34.27 7.21 4.03
N ILE A 47 33.12 7.89 4.06
CA ILE A 47 32.97 9.31 3.74
C ILE A 47 32.66 10.10 5.01
N LEU A 48 33.45 11.15 5.25
CA LEU A 48 33.24 12.13 6.31
C LEU A 48 32.79 13.45 5.68
N ALA A 49 31.70 14.03 6.15
CA ALA A 49 31.20 15.32 5.68
C ALA A 49 30.77 16.21 6.85
N SER A 50 31.14 17.48 6.81
CA SER A 50 30.65 18.47 7.78
C SER A 50 29.27 18.97 7.43
N TYR A 51 28.45 19.24 8.46
CA TYR A 51 27.06 19.65 8.29
C TYR A 51 26.97 21.00 7.57
N MET A 52 27.77 21.97 8.00
CA MET A 52 27.82 23.31 7.43
C MET A 52 28.81 23.37 6.26
N MET A 53 28.27 23.42 5.05
CA MET A 53 29.03 23.50 3.80
C MET A 53 28.40 24.59 2.89
N PRO A 54 29.19 25.32 2.07
CA PRO A 54 28.73 26.55 1.41
C PRO A 54 27.56 26.42 0.42
N LYS A 55 27.36 25.26 -0.21
CA LYS A 55 26.37 25.07 -1.28
C LYS A 55 25.37 23.94 -1.04
N MET A 56 25.70 22.96 -0.20
CA MET A 56 24.91 21.76 0.04
C MET A 56 25.21 21.27 1.43
N LYS A 57 24.19 21.03 2.27
CA LYS A 57 24.37 20.61 3.66
C LYS A 57 24.93 19.18 3.74
N GLY A 58 25.66 18.88 4.82
CA GLY A 58 26.33 17.59 5.00
C GLY A 58 25.40 16.38 4.92
N ASP A 59 24.18 16.48 5.43
CA ASP A 59 23.16 15.43 5.35
C ASP A 59 22.67 15.18 3.91
N GLU A 60 22.50 16.24 3.11
CA GLU A 60 22.18 16.11 1.68
C GLU A 60 23.32 15.49 0.89
N ILE A 61 24.58 15.83 1.21
CA ILE A 61 25.77 15.21 0.61
C ILE A 61 25.77 13.72 0.92
N LEU A 62 25.56 13.34 2.18
CA LEU A 62 25.58 11.94 2.60
C LEU A 62 24.38 11.15 2.04
N LYS A 63 23.23 11.80 1.82
CA LYS A 63 22.09 11.21 1.10
C LYS A 63 22.44 10.87 -0.35
N LYS A 64 23.07 11.80 -1.08
CA LYS A 64 23.55 11.53 -2.45
C LYS A 64 24.67 10.48 -2.47
N ALA A 65 25.55 10.49 -1.48
CA ALA A 65 26.60 9.49 -1.34
C ALA A 65 26.02 8.07 -1.16
N ARG A 66 24.89 7.93 -0.45
CA ARG A 66 24.17 6.66 -0.33
C ARG A 66 23.64 6.14 -1.66
N GLU A 67 23.17 7.03 -2.54
CA GLU A 67 22.67 6.66 -3.88
C GLU A 67 23.83 6.21 -4.80
N LEU A 68 24.98 6.90 -4.72
CA LEU A 68 26.15 6.60 -5.56
C LEU A 68 26.95 5.38 -5.07
N ALA A 69 27.14 5.27 -3.75
CA ALA A 69 27.98 4.25 -3.11
C ALA A 69 27.30 3.75 -1.83
N PRO A 70 26.29 2.86 -1.93
CA PRO A 70 25.45 2.48 -0.80
C PRO A 70 26.21 1.80 0.35
N ASN A 71 27.27 1.05 0.01
CA ASN A 71 28.10 0.33 0.98
C ASN A 71 29.08 1.24 1.74
N THR A 72 29.46 2.39 1.17
CA THR A 72 30.38 3.34 1.81
C THR A 72 29.77 3.87 3.10
N GLN A 73 30.53 3.80 4.17
CA GLN A 73 30.09 4.22 5.50
C GLN A 73 30.11 5.73 5.61
N ARG A 74 29.13 6.31 6.29
CA ARG A 74 28.82 7.74 6.24
C ARG A 74 28.91 8.33 7.64
N ILE A 75 29.84 9.26 7.84
CA ILE A 75 30.06 9.97 9.10
C ILE A 75 29.74 11.45 8.92
N LEU A 76 28.83 11.98 9.74
CA LEU A 76 28.48 13.40 9.76
C LEU A 76 29.23 14.11 10.88
N ILE A 77 29.86 15.25 10.59
CA ILE A 77 30.47 16.14 11.60
C ILE A 77 29.53 17.33 11.81
N ALA A 78 29.04 17.56 13.02
CA ALA A 78 28.05 18.61 13.32
C ALA A 78 28.29 19.28 14.68
N ASP A 79 27.72 20.46 14.92
CA ASP A 79 27.72 21.07 16.25
C ASP A 79 26.67 20.41 17.16
N VAL A 80 26.87 20.46 18.47
CA VAL A 80 25.90 19.98 19.48
C VAL A 80 24.55 20.67 19.34
N SER A 81 24.52 21.95 18.94
CA SER A 81 23.26 22.69 18.73
C SER A 81 22.43 22.17 17.54
N GLU A 82 23.03 21.40 16.63
CA GLU A 82 22.42 20.94 15.38
C GLU A 82 21.87 19.51 15.47
N LEU A 83 22.18 18.77 16.56
CA LEU A 83 21.79 17.36 16.71
C LEU A 83 20.28 17.13 16.77
N GLN A 84 19.53 18.00 17.47
CA GLN A 84 18.08 17.82 17.65
C GLN A 84 17.29 18.00 16.34
N THR A 85 17.77 18.84 15.43
CA THR A 85 17.16 19.06 14.10
C THR A 85 17.58 18.01 13.06
N LEU A 86 18.62 17.22 13.36
CA LEU A 86 19.24 16.26 12.44
C LEU A 86 18.68 14.83 12.51
N VAL A 87 17.83 14.47 13.48
CA VAL A 87 17.36 13.08 13.68
C VAL A 87 16.66 12.52 12.42
N ASN A 88 15.79 13.31 11.80
CA ASN A 88 15.08 12.89 10.58
C ASN A 88 16.01 12.81 9.37
N ALA A 89 17.00 13.71 9.29
CA ALA A 89 17.98 13.74 8.21
C ALA A 89 18.98 12.57 8.30
N ILE A 90 19.40 12.20 9.51
CA ILE A 90 20.26 11.04 9.80
C ILE A 90 19.61 9.76 9.31
N ASN A 91 18.31 9.57 9.60
CA ASN A 91 17.56 8.39 9.16
C ASN A 91 17.37 8.37 7.63
N ALA A 92 17.05 9.52 7.02
CA ALA A 92 16.86 9.62 5.57
C ALA A 92 18.17 9.38 4.79
N ALA A 93 19.28 9.96 5.22
CA ALA A 93 20.60 9.84 4.60
C ALA A 93 21.32 8.52 4.94
N GLY A 94 20.80 7.75 5.91
CA GLY A 94 21.43 6.51 6.38
C GLY A 94 22.83 6.77 6.93
N ILE A 95 22.98 7.79 7.76
CA ILE A 95 24.25 8.17 8.39
C ILE A 95 24.59 7.14 9.48
N HIS A 96 25.80 6.60 9.46
CA HIS A 96 26.22 5.49 10.33
C HIS A 96 26.85 5.95 11.64
N ALA A 97 27.47 7.13 11.64
CA ALA A 97 28.04 7.75 12.82
C ALA A 97 27.96 9.28 12.74
N CYS A 98 27.92 9.94 13.90
CA CYS A 98 27.99 11.39 14.01
C CYS A 98 29.10 11.79 14.98
N LEU A 99 29.91 12.78 14.60
CA LEU A 99 30.96 13.39 15.41
C LEU A 99 30.54 14.81 15.78
N THR A 100 30.49 15.10 17.07
CA THR A 100 30.13 16.43 17.58
C THR A 100 31.36 17.30 17.78
N LEU A 101 31.30 18.56 17.35
CA LEU A 101 32.35 19.52 17.64
C LEU A 101 32.20 20.08 19.07
N PRO A 102 33.31 20.25 19.83
CA PRO A 102 34.65 19.74 19.54
C PRO A 102 34.80 18.25 19.88
N PHE A 103 35.34 17.45 18.95
CA PHE A 103 35.71 16.05 19.22
C PHE A 103 37.22 15.91 19.47
N ASN A 104 37.61 14.87 20.23
CA ASN A 104 39.01 14.49 20.39
C ASN A 104 39.44 13.47 19.31
N ASP A 105 40.76 13.29 19.15
CA ASP A 105 41.31 12.42 18.09
C ASP A 105 40.96 10.94 18.32
N ALA A 106 40.80 10.52 19.58
CA ALA A 106 40.43 9.15 19.93
C ALA A 106 38.98 8.81 19.52
N ASP A 107 38.06 9.78 19.59
CA ASP A 107 36.67 9.61 19.18
C ASP A 107 36.55 9.55 17.65
N LEU A 108 37.30 10.39 16.93
CA LEU A 108 37.40 10.31 15.46
C LEU A 108 37.89 8.92 15.02
N LEU A 109 39.00 8.45 15.59
CA LEU A 109 39.58 7.14 15.24
C LEU A 109 38.63 6.00 15.57
N ARG A 110 37.99 6.03 16.74
CA ARG A 110 37.02 4.99 17.14
C ARG A 110 35.85 4.89 16.16
N GLN A 111 35.30 6.03 15.73
CA GLN A 111 34.18 6.06 14.79
C GLN A 111 34.59 5.60 13.39
N VAL A 112 35.76 6.03 12.91
CA VAL A 112 36.29 5.58 11.60
C VAL A 112 36.59 4.09 11.62
N GLU A 113 37.22 3.58 12.69
CA GLU A 113 37.52 2.15 12.82
C GLU A 113 36.24 1.30 12.87
N GLN A 114 35.24 1.73 13.64
CA GLN A 114 33.95 1.06 13.71
C GLN A 114 33.27 1.02 12.33
N CYS A 115 33.28 2.14 11.60
CA CYS A 115 32.76 2.19 10.23
C CYS A 115 33.51 1.22 9.31
N CYS A 116 34.85 1.21 9.33
CA CYS A 116 35.64 0.27 8.53
C CYS A 116 35.28 -1.20 8.81
N ARG A 117 35.13 -1.59 10.09
CA ARG A 117 34.69 -2.95 10.44
C ARG A 117 33.29 -3.28 9.91
N GLN A 118 32.36 -2.32 9.96
CA GLN A 118 31.01 -2.50 9.43
C GLN A 118 31.01 -2.64 7.91
N TYR A 119 31.85 -1.88 7.21
CA TYR A 119 32.07 -2.03 5.77
C TYR A 119 32.55 -3.44 5.42
N ASP A 120 33.58 -3.94 6.11
CA ASP A 120 34.12 -5.27 5.87
C ASP A 120 33.08 -6.38 6.12
N MET A 121 32.27 -6.24 7.17
CA MET A 121 31.18 -7.18 7.46
C MET A 121 30.09 -7.15 6.38
N ALA A 122 29.66 -5.96 5.96
CA ALA A 122 28.67 -5.80 4.89
C ALA A 122 29.19 -6.38 3.56
N TRP A 123 30.47 -6.17 3.25
CA TRP A 123 31.12 -6.74 2.08
C TRP A 123 31.14 -8.28 2.14
N LYS A 124 31.56 -8.86 3.27
CA LYS A 124 31.54 -10.31 3.50
C LYS A 124 30.13 -10.89 3.35
N GLN A 125 29.13 -10.25 3.94
CA GLN A 125 27.74 -10.70 3.85
C GLN A 125 27.21 -10.66 2.42
N ASN A 126 27.49 -9.60 1.66
CA ASN A 126 27.10 -9.49 0.26
C ASN A 126 27.83 -10.51 -0.61
N HIS A 127 29.11 -10.76 -0.37
CA HIS A 127 29.88 -11.81 -1.04
C HIS A 127 29.32 -13.21 -0.76
N LEU A 128 29.00 -13.52 0.49
CA LEU A 128 28.34 -14.77 0.89
C LEU A 128 26.95 -14.93 0.24
N LYS A 129 26.16 -13.85 0.15
CA LYS A 129 24.87 -13.87 -0.56
C LYS A 129 25.05 -14.18 -2.04
N ARG A 130 26.03 -13.55 -2.70
CA ARG A 130 26.38 -13.83 -4.10
C ARG A 130 26.80 -15.29 -4.30
N LEU A 131 27.69 -15.81 -3.45
CA LEU A 131 28.08 -17.23 -3.46
C LEU A 131 26.90 -18.17 -3.25
N THR A 132 26.00 -17.83 -2.33
CA THR A 132 24.79 -18.62 -2.05
C THR A 132 23.84 -18.62 -3.26
N HIS A 133 23.64 -17.47 -3.90
CA HIS A 133 22.86 -17.36 -5.13
C HIS A 133 23.49 -18.14 -6.28
N HIS A 134 24.81 -18.06 -6.40
CA HIS A 134 25.58 -18.84 -7.36
C HIS A 134 25.39 -20.36 -7.15
N GLN A 135 25.55 -20.84 -5.93
CA GLN A 135 25.34 -22.25 -5.58
C GLN A 135 23.90 -22.69 -5.80
N ASN A 136 22.92 -21.86 -5.45
CA ASN A 136 21.50 -22.15 -5.71
C ASN A 136 21.21 -22.25 -7.21
N ARG A 137 21.80 -21.38 -8.04
CA ARG A 137 21.63 -21.43 -9.50
C ARG A 137 22.25 -22.70 -10.09
N GLN A 138 23.43 -23.10 -9.62
CA GLN A 138 24.04 -24.39 -9.98
C GLN A 138 23.16 -25.58 -9.56
N LEU A 139 22.61 -25.56 -8.35
CA LEU A 139 21.69 -26.59 -7.86
C LEU A 139 20.43 -26.69 -8.72
N PHE A 140 19.84 -25.56 -9.12
CA PHE A 140 18.68 -25.52 -10.02
C PHE A 140 19.03 -26.07 -11.41
N GLN A 141 20.22 -25.77 -11.94
CA GLN A 141 20.71 -26.34 -13.21
C GLN A 141 20.90 -27.84 -13.12
N MET A 142 21.52 -28.33 -12.04
CA MET A 142 21.66 -29.76 -11.77
C MET A 142 20.29 -30.43 -11.67
N ALA A 143 19.35 -29.85 -10.91
CA ALA A 143 17.99 -30.36 -10.76
C ALA A 143 17.24 -30.43 -12.09
N SER A 144 17.36 -29.41 -12.96
CA SER A 144 16.77 -29.41 -14.29
C SER A 144 17.39 -30.48 -15.21
N SER A 145 18.72 -30.67 -15.14
CA SER A 145 19.42 -31.70 -15.89
C SER A 145 19.05 -33.13 -15.42
N PHE A 146 18.86 -33.32 -14.11
CA PHE A 146 18.39 -34.58 -13.55
C PHE A 146 16.95 -34.86 -13.97
N LYS A 147 16.06 -33.86 -13.95
CA LYS A 147 14.68 -34.01 -14.42
C LYS A 147 14.62 -34.46 -15.90
N LYS A 148 15.48 -33.91 -16.76
CA LYS A 148 15.61 -34.37 -18.16
C LYS A 148 16.10 -35.82 -18.25
N LYS A 149 17.08 -36.22 -17.44
CA LYS A 149 17.55 -37.61 -17.36
C LYS A 149 16.47 -38.56 -16.85
N ASP A 150 15.71 -38.16 -15.83
CA ASP A 150 14.59 -38.95 -15.30
C ASP A 150 13.52 -39.18 -16.36
N THR A 151 13.15 -38.14 -17.13
CA THR A 151 12.21 -38.30 -18.26
C THR A 151 12.74 -39.25 -19.34
N LEU A 152 14.06 -39.22 -19.60
CA LEU A 152 14.70 -40.12 -20.56
C LEU A 152 14.68 -41.57 -20.04
N TYR A 153 15.02 -41.79 -18.77
CA TYR A 153 15.01 -43.12 -18.16
C TYR A 153 13.59 -43.72 -18.08
N LEU A 154 12.58 -42.89 -17.79
CA LEU A 154 11.18 -43.32 -17.83
C LEU A 154 10.77 -43.77 -19.25
N ALA A 155 11.16 -43.02 -20.28
CA ALA A 155 10.91 -43.40 -21.67
C ALA A 155 11.62 -44.72 -22.05
N GLN A 156 12.88 -44.91 -21.63
CA GLN A 156 13.62 -46.16 -21.85
C GLN A 156 12.97 -47.35 -21.11
N LEU A 157 12.51 -47.14 -19.88
CA LEU A 157 11.77 -48.16 -19.11
C LEU A 157 10.47 -48.55 -19.80
N GLU A 158 9.71 -47.59 -20.34
CA GLU A 158 8.51 -47.89 -21.12
C GLU A 158 8.84 -48.68 -22.39
N GLN A 159 9.90 -48.30 -23.11
CA GLN A 159 10.35 -49.01 -24.31
C GLN A 159 10.74 -50.46 -23.99
N LYS A 160 11.53 -50.68 -22.92
CA LYS A 160 11.92 -52.03 -22.47
C LYS A 160 10.71 -52.86 -22.00
N LYS A 161 9.75 -52.25 -21.31
CA LYS A 161 8.48 -52.93 -20.94
C LYS A 161 7.67 -53.35 -22.17
N LYS A 162 7.64 -52.54 -23.23
CA LYS A 162 6.99 -52.90 -24.51
C LYS A 162 7.73 -54.07 -25.18
N GLU A 163 9.06 -54.05 -25.22
CA GLU A 163 9.87 -55.17 -25.74
C GLU A 163 9.61 -56.46 -24.97
N ILE A 164 9.57 -56.40 -23.63
CA ILE A 164 9.25 -57.56 -22.78
C ILE A 164 7.87 -58.11 -23.12
N ARG A 165 6.82 -57.27 -23.25
CA ARG A 165 5.48 -57.75 -23.64
C ARG A 165 5.47 -58.44 -25.01
N ILE A 166 6.20 -57.91 -25.98
CA ILE A 166 6.30 -58.49 -27.32
C ILE A 166 7.01 -59.84 -27.25
N LEU A 167 8.10 -59.94 -26.49
CA LEU A 167 8.82 -61.19 -26.27
C LEU A 167 7.97 -62.22 -25.52
N GLU A 168 7.27 -61.83 -24.46
CA GLU A 168 6.33 -62.69 -23.73
C GLU A 168 5.17 -63.17 -24.63
N SER A 169 4.68 -62.32 -25.53
CA SER A 169 3.68 -62.72 -26.54
C SER A 169 4.26 -63.74 -27.52
N ARG A 170 5.51 -63.54 -27.96
CA ARG A 170 6.21 -64.45 -28.88
C ARG A 170 6.50 -65.81 -28.24
N ILE A 171 6.93 -65.83 -26.98
CA ILE A 171 7.16 -67.04 -26.20
C ILE A 171 5.85 -67.81 -26.02
N ARG A 172 4.74 -67.12 -25.71
CA ARG A 172 3.41 -67.73 -25.65
C ARG A 172 2.96 -68.32 -26.99
N SER A 173 3.18 -67.60 -28.11
CA SER A 173 2.83 -68.12 -29.45
C SER A 173 3.72 -69.27 -29.93
N ALA A 174 4.92 -69.41 -29.38
CA ALA A 174 5.87 -70.48 -29.70
C ALA A 174 5.72 -71.73 -28.79
N GLY A 175 4.66 -71.78 -27.96
CA GLY A 175 4.39 -72.92 -27.06
C GLY A 175 5.28 -72.96 -25.81
N GLY A 176 6.04 -71.90 -25.52
CA GLY A 176 6.86 -71.79 -24.32
C GLY A 176 6.04 -71.41 -23.09
N PHE A 177 6.17 -72.18 -22.02
CA PHE A 177 5.58 -71.87 -20.71
C PHE A 177 6.46 -70.83 -19.99
N VAL A 178 5.97 -69.60 -19.81
CA VAL A 178 6.61 -68.61 -18.91
C VAL A 178 6.15 -68.94 -17.50
N GLY A 179 7.05 -69.52 -16.70
CA GLY A 179 6.79 -69.96 -15.33
C GLY A 179 6.10 -68.90 -14.49
N ALA A 180 4.92 -69.26 -13.97
CA ALA A 180 4.22 -68.51 -12.95
C ALA A 180 4.87 -68.80 -11.59
N ASP A 181 5.91 -68.06 -11.26
CA ASP A 181 6.36 -67.88 -9.87
C ASP A 181 6.82 -66.43 -9.71
N LYS A 182 5.84 -65.52 -9.71
CA LYS A 182 6.01 -64.23 -9.02
C LYS A 182 5.43 -64.42 -7.62
N PRO A 183 6.19 -64.19 -6.54
CA PRO A 183 5.59 -64.07 -5.23
C PRO A 183 4.56 -62.94 -5.31
N VAL A 184 3.31 -63.26 -5.01
CA VAL A 184 2.25 -62.26 -4.96
C VAL A 184 2.62 -61.28 -3.86
N LEU A 185 3.04 -60.07 -4.24
CA LEU A 185 3.35 -59.03 -3.28
C LEU A 185 2.06 -58.61 -2.60
N LEU A 186 2.10 -58.35 -1.30
CA LEU A 186 0.92 -57.93 -0.53
C LEU A 186 0.22 -56.72 -1.17
N ASN A 187 0.98 -55.85 -1.83
CA ASN A 187 0.47 -54.71 -2.57
C ASN A 187 -0.45 -55.11 -3.75
N ASP A 188 -0.17 -56.24 -4.42
CA ASP A 188 -0.98 -56.78 -5.52
C ASP A 188 -2.30 -57.40 -5.03
N ILE A 189 -2.33 -57.89 -3.78
CA ILE A 189 -3.54 -58.40 -3.11
C ILE A 189 -4.42 -57.24 -2.64
N LEU A 190 -3.80 -56.19 -2.10
CA LEU A 190 -4.47 -55.02 -1.55
C LEU A 190 -5.07 -54.13 -2.64
N THR A 191 -4.36 -53.92 -3.75
CA THR A 191 -4.89 -53.20 -4.93
C THR A 191 -6.04 -53.96 -5.60
N LYS A 192 -6.01 -55.30 -5.63
CA LYS A 192 -7.16 -56.12 -6.07
C LYS A 192 -8.40 -55.99 -5.19
N ARG A 193 -8.25 -55.48 -3.96
CA ARG A 193 -9.34 -55.26 -3.00
C ARG A 193 -9.64 -53.77 -2.79
N ASP A 194 -9.09 -52.88 -3.61
CA ASP A 194 -9.29 -51.42 -3.53
C ASP A 194 -8.87 -50.81 -2.18
N ILE A 195 -7.83 -51.35 -1.54
CA ILE A 195 -7.33 -50.86 -0.24
C ILE A 195 -6.07 -50.00 -0.46
N GLY A 196 -6.15 -48.71 -0.17
CA GLY A 196 -5.04 -47.76 -0.23
C GLY A 196 -4.04 -47.91 0.93
N PHE A 197 -2.75 -47.80 0.64
CA PHE A 197 -1.69 -47.96 1.64
C PHE A 197 -1.41 -46.62 2.35
N SER A 198 -2.08 -46.36 3.48
CA SER A 198 -1.67 -45.30 4.41
C SER A 198 -1.42 -45.86 5.82
N PRO A 199 -0.46 -45.31 6.59
CA PRO A 199 -0.19 -45.75 7.97
C PRO A 199 -1.41 -45.66 8.90
N ARG A 200 -2.35 -44.73 8.61
CA ARG A 200 -3.63 -44.62 9.33
C ARG A 200 -4.57 -45.77 9.00
N ASP A 201 -4.65 -46.15 7.72
CA ASP A 201 -5.55 -47.21 7.25
C ASP A 201 -5.09 -48.59 7.70
N PHE A 202 -3.77 -48.80 7.85
CA PHE A 202 -3.22 -50.02 8.45
C PHE A 202 -3.56 -50.11 9.95
N GLY A 203 -3.49 -48.99 10.67
CA GLY A 203 -3.82 -48.94 12.10
C GLY A 203 -5.30 -49.24 12.38
N THR A 204 -6.21 -48.73 11.57
CA THR A 204 -7.65 -49.02 11.68
C THR A 204 -7.96 -50.48 11.32
N GLN A 205 -7.40 -51.00 10.22
CA GLN A 205 -7.56 -52.41 9.83
C GLN A 205 -6.97 -53.38 10.88
N PHE A 206 -5.83 -53.04 11.49
CA PHE A 206 -5.23 -53.86 12.55
C PHE A 206 -6.12 -53.94 13.79
N LEU A 207 -6.81 -52.84 14.15
CA LEU A 207 -7.78 -52.83 15.25
C LEU A 207 -9.01 -53.67 14.91
N THR A 208 -9.49 -53.62 13.67
CA THR A 208 -10.61 -54.47 13.21
C THR A 208 -10.24 -55.95 13.28
N ILE A 209 -9.05 -56.33 12.81
CA ILE A 209 -8.54 -57.71 12.89
C ILE A 209 -8.37 -58.15 14.35
N LYS A 210 -7.88 -57.26 15.23
CA LYS A 210 -7.75 -57.54 16.67
C LYS A 210 -9.12 -57.84 17.29
N ASP A 211 -10.14 -57.06 16.95
CA ASP A 211 -11.49 -57.24 17.50
C ASP A 211 -12.20 -58.47 16.90
N GLU A 212 -11.95 -58.81 15.63
CA GLU A 212 -12.41 -60.06 15.01
C GLU A 212 -11.74 -61.30 15.64
N ILE A 213 -10.42 -61.27 15.85
CA ILE A 213 -9.69 -62.34 16.54
C ILE A 213 -10.21 -62.48 17.97
N LYS A 214 -10.48 -61.37 18.66
CA LYS A 214 -11.09 -61.39 20.00
C LYS A 214 -12.47 -62.04 19.98
N GLN A 215 -13.33 -61.71 19.03
CA GLN A 215 -14.63 -62.36 18.88
C GLN A 215 -14.51 -63.85 18.56
N ILE A 216 -13.56 -64.25 17.69
CA ILE A 216 -13.31 -65.66 17.39
C ILE A 216 -12.84 -66.41 18.64
N LEU A 217 -11.95 -65.80 19.43
CA LEU A 217 -11.44 -66.38 20.68
C LEU A 217 -12.52 -66.44 21.78
N GLU A 218 -13.38 -65.42 21.90
CA GLU A 218 -14.52 -65.42 22.83
C GLU A 218 -15.58 -66.45 22.41
N LYS A 219 -15.81 -66.62 21.11
CA LYS A 219 -16.71 -67.64 20.55
C LYS A 219 -16.14 -69.06 20.75
N ALA A 220 -14.83 -69.23 20.61
CA ALA A 220 -14.13 -70.48 20.91
C ALA A 220 -14.10 -70.79 22.43
N ALA A 221 -14.03 -69.77 23.29
CA ALA A 221 -14.10 -69.91 24.74
C ALA A 221 -15.52 -70.21 25.27
N SER A 222 -16.56 -69.96 24.46
CA SER A 222 -17.96 -70.29 24.80
C SER A 222 -18.36 -71.76 24.53
N THR A 223 -17.48 -72.52 23.87
CA THR A 223 -17.52 -73.99 23.86
C THR A 223 -16.67 -74.48 25.03
N ASP A 224 -17.32 -75.15 25.99
CA ASP A 224 -16.75 -75.57 27.27
C ASP A 224 -15.29 -76.08 27.20
N TYR A 225 -14.47 -75.62 28.17
CA TYR A 225 -13.13 -76.08 28.56
C TYR A 225 -11.88 -75.19 28.34
N VAL A 226 -11.96 -73.85 28.27
CA VAL A 226 -10.76 -73.00 28.54
C VAL A 226 -11.11 -71.66 29.21
N THR A 227 -10.73 -71.48 30.49
CA THR A 227 -10.68 -70.16 31.15
C THR A 227 -9.33 -69.48 30.90
N LEU A 228 -9.32 -68.39 30.11
CA LEU A 228 -8.15 -67.53 29.91
C LEU A 228 -8.17 -66.38 30.93
N ALA A 229 -7.22 -66.36 31.87
CA ALA A 229 -7.03 -65.25 32.79
C ALA A 229 -6.23 -64.12 32.13
N PRO A 230 -6.63 -62.85 32.23
CA PRO A 230 -5.87 -61.72 31.69
C PRO A 230 -4.58 -61.51 32.48
N VAL A 231 -3.44 -61.50 31.78
CA VAL A 231 -2.15 -61.09 32.36
C VAL A 231 -2.06 -59.56 32.32
N PRO A 232 -1.95 -58.86 33.45
CA PRO A 232 -1.78 -57.41 33.46
C PRO A 232 -0.36 -57.05 33.01
N TYR A 233 -0.27 -56.25 31.94
CA TYR A 233 0.99 -55.70 31.45
C TYR A 233 1.43 -54.55 32.38
N LYS A 234 2.35 -54.84 33.30
CA LYS A 234 3.12 -53.82 34.04
C LYS A 234 4.61 -54.12 33.92
N SER A 235 5.30 -53.32 33.10
CA SER A 235 6.70 -52.95 33.30
C SER A 235 6.99 -51.56 32.69
N LEU A 236 6.73 -50.52 33.51
CA LEU A 236 7.47 -49.26 33.74
C LEU A 236 7.91 -48.36 32.56
N PRO A 237 8.29 -47.08 32.80
CA PRO A 237 7.61 -46.02 33.54
C PRO A 237 7.58 -44.69 32.73
N ILE A 238 6.50 -43.91 32.82
CA ILE A 238 6.59 -42.45 32.61
C ILE A 238 5.97 -41.78 33.83
N SER A 239 6.75 -41.80 34.90
CA SER A 239 6.72 -40.74 35.90
C SER A 239 7.05 -39.41 35.23
N SER A 240 6.31 -38.36 35.61
CA SER A 240 6.60 -36.93 35.39
C SER A 240 5.76 -36.18 34.35
N LEU A 241 4.49 -36.54 34.17
CA LEU A 241 3.48 -35.58 33.71
C LEU A 241 2.25 -35.65 34.62
N MET A 242 2.29 -34.76 35.61
CA MET A 242 1.16 -34.04 36.22
C MET A 242 -0.01 -34.86 36.78
N ASN A 243 -0.14 -34.85 38.11
CA ASN A 243 -1.26 -34.15 38.76
C ASN A 243 -1.04 -34.08 40.28
N ILE A 244 -1.01 -32.86 40.83
CA ILE A 244 -2.11 -32.24 41.59
C ILE A 244 -2.29 -32.88 42.96
N GLU A 245 -1.78 -32.19 43.99
CA GLU A 245 -2.36 -32.20 45.32
C GLU A 245 -3.03 -30.85 45.58
N ALA A 246 -4.34 -30.85 45.79
CA ALA A 246 -5.04 -29.87 46.62
C ALA A 246 -6.53 -30.23 46.75
N ARG A 247 -6.85 -31.05 47.74
CA ARG A 247 -8.15 -31.14 48.46
C ARG A 247 -8.01 -32.28 49.48
N ALA A 248 -8.24 -32.12 50.77
CA ALA A 248 -8.65 -30.98 51.55
C ALA A 248 -8.34 -31.32 53.01
N MET A 249 -7.76 -30.40 53.76
CA MET A 249 -7.93 -30.38 55.21
C MET A 249 -8.44 -29.00 55.63
N THR A 250 -9.70 -29.02 56.06
CA THR A 250 -10.29 -28.33 57.22
C THR A 250 -10.17 -26.81 57.28
N LYS A 251 -11.25 -26.05 57.00
CA LYS A 251 -12.29 -25.67 58.00
C LYS A 251 -11.65 -25.42 59.37
N ASP A 252 -11.34 -24.15 59.66
CA ASP A 252 -11.27 -23.50 61.01
C ASP A 252 -10.19 -22.40 61.18
N ILE A 253 -9.54 -21.89 60.13
CA ILE A 253 -8.55 -20.79 60.29
C ILE A 253 -9.08 -19.39 59.92
N LEU A 254 -10.30 -19.28 59.39
CA LEU A 254 -10.94 -17.98 59.12
C LEU A 254 -11.26 -17.12 60.38
N PRO A 255 -11.41 -17.63 61.61
CA PRO A 255 -11.68 -16.77 62.77
C PRO A 255 -10.43 -16.21 63.48
N LEU A 256 -9.23 -16.75 63.25
CA LEU A 256 -8.01 -16.41 64.01
C LEU A 256 -7.21 -15.24 63.41
N VAL A 257 -7.37 -14.98 62.11
CA VAL A 257 -6.72 -13.85 61.44
C VAL A 257 -7.53 -12.56 61.63
N PHE A 258 -8.83 -12.68 61.93
CA PHE A 258 -9.71 -11.54 62.24
C PHE A 258 -9.57 -10.99 63.68
N SER A 259 -8.78 -11.63 64.57
CA SER A 259 -8.56 -11.16 65.95
C SER A 259 -7.28 -10.37 66.16
N LEU A 260 -6.44 -10.19 65.14
CA LEU A 260 -5.16 -9.46 65.23
C LEU A 260 -5.24 -7.98 64.81
N LEU A 261 -6.44 -7.49 64.46
CA LEU A 261 -6.62 -6.14 63.90
C LEU A 261 -7.22 -5.07 64.83
N LEU A 262 -7.71 -5.37 66.04
CA LEU A 262 -8.25 -4.32 66.92
C LEU A 262 -8.17 -4.67 68.41
N LYS A 263 -7.27 -4.00 69.16
CA LYS A 263 -7.57 -3.31 70.44
C LYS A 263 -6.28 -2.81 71.12
N TYR A 264 -5.98 -1.53 70.86
CA TYR A 264 -5.13 -0.70 71.71
C TYR A 264 -6.02 -0.07 72.80
N LYS A 265 -5.64 -0.22 74.06
CA LYS A 265 -6.17 0.55 75.20
C LYS A 265 -4.98 0.97 76.09
N PRO A 266 -4.97 2.21 76.60
CA PRO A 266 -3.80 2.81 77.25
C PRO A 266 -3.73 2.43 78.74
N SER A 267 -2.50 2.24 79.21
CA SER A 267 -2.17 2.02 80.62
C SER A 267 -1.75 3.32 81.30
N GLN A 268 -2.07 3.41 82.58
CA GLN A 268 -2.09 4.59 83.45
C GLN A 268 -0.73 5.22 83.77
N ALA A 269 -0.80 6.55 83.92
CA ALA A 269 -0.11 7.46 84.83
C ALA A 269 1.11 6.98 85.65
N LEU A 270 2.18 7.80 85.58
CA LEU A 270 2.98 8.21 86.74
C LEU A 270 3.57 9.61 86.50
N ALA A 271 3.84 10.29 87.60
CA ALA A 271 3.82 11.72 87.80
C ALA A 271 5.14 12.47 87.56
N HIS A 272 4.99 13.75 87.18
CA HIS A 272 5.78 14.94 87.53
C HIS A 272 7.26 15.01 87.11
N GLY A 273 7.49 15.89 86.14
CA GLY A 273 8.72 16.69 86.01
C GLY A 273 8.34 18.01 85.33
N GLU A 274 8.62 19.14 85.97
CA GLU A 274 8.41 20.49 85.43
C GLU A 274 9.19 20.66 84.11
N ILE A 275 8.50 20.94 83.00
CA ILE A 275 9.13 21.24 81.71
C ILE A 275 8.67 22.63 81.27
N LYS A 276 9.64 23.52 81.06
CA LYS A 276 9.47 24.89 80.57
C LYS A 276 8.59 24.92 79.32
N GLU A 277 7.65 25.86 79.28
CA GLU A 277 6.75 26.12 78.17
C GLU A 277 7.55 26.51 76.91
N ILE A 278 7.52 25.68 75.86
CA ILE A 278 8.20 25.92 74.58
C ILE A 278 7.22 26.62 73.64
N ILE A 279 7.53 27.86 73.24
CA ILE A 279 6.71 28.64 72.30
C ILE A 279 7.06 28.22 70.85
N LEU A 280 6.27 27.32 70.26
CA LEU A 280 6.56 26.69 68.95
C LEU A 280 6.58 27.69 67.76
N ASP A 281 5.88 28.82 67.87
CA ASP A 281 5.81 29.85 66.80
C ASP A 281 7.13 30.62 66.63
N GLU A 282 7.99 30.64 67.65
CA GLU A 282 9.33 31.23 67.57
C GLU A 282 10.34 30.27 66.92
N ILE A 283 10.00 28.98 66.82
CA ILE A 283 10.88 27.91 66.37
C ILE A 283 10.60 27.52 64.91
N PHE A 284 9.33 27.40 64.53
CA PHE A 284 8.93 26.94 63.20
C PHE A 284 8.26 28.04 62.37
N GLU A 285 8.43 27.97 61.05
CA GLU A 285 7.68 28.77 60.08
C GLU A 285 7.15 27.83 59.01
N VAL A 286 5.86 27.96 58.68
CA VAL A 286 5.24 27.19 57.61
C VAL A 286 4.82 28.10 56.46
N ARG A 287 5.12 27.68 55.24
CA ARG A 287 4.72 28.33 53.98
C ARG A 287 3.97 27.35 53.13
N LEU A 288 2.95 27.82 52.42
CA LEU A 288 2.10 26.99 51.57
C LEU A 288 2.39 27.30 50.10
N SER A 289 2.20 26.32 49.22
CA SER A 289 2.17 26.55 47.78
C SER A 289 0.93 27.35 47.36
N ASP A 290 0.99 28.05 46.23
CA ASP A 290 -0.11 28.91 45.75
C ASP A 290 -1.44 28.17 45.55
N ASN A 291 -1.37 26.85 45.30
CA ASN A 291 -2.52 25.96 45.14
C ASN A 291 -2.90 25.20 46.42
N ASN A 292 -2.26 25.49 47.55
CA ASN A 292 -2.46 24.81 48.85
C ASN A 292 -2.29 23.28 48.82
N ILE A 293 -1.55 22.74 47.85
CA ILE A 293 -1.29 21.30 47.70
C ILE A 293 -0.03 20.88 48.48
N GLU A 294 0.93 21.77 48.69
CA GLU A 294 2.17 21.49 49.40
C GLU A 294 2.37 22.49 50.55
N ALA A 295 2.75 21.97 51.72
CA ALA A 295 3.16 22.76 52.87
C ALA A 295 4.65 22.56 53.15
N PHE A 296 5.36 23.65 53.35
CA PHE A 296 6.80 23.70 53.56
C PHE A 296 7.11 24.23 54.96
N LEU A 297 7.92 23.52 55.73
CA LEU A 297 8.34 23.89 57.08
C LEU A 297 9.81 24.33 57.07
N THR A 298 10.10 25.43 57.75
CA THR A 298 11.46 25.93 58.02
C THR A 298 11.67 26.14 59.52
N ILE A 299 12.91 25.98 59.98
CA ILE A 299 13.28 26.23 61.37
C ILE A 299 13.99 27.59 61.50
N LYS A 300 13.67 28.35 62.55
CA LYS A 300 14.20 29.70 62.79
C LYS A 300 15.37 29.72 63.79
N THR A 301 15.46 28.72 64.68
CA THR A 301 16.42 28.69 65.80
C THR A 301 17.34 27.48 65.74
N LYS A 302 18.55 27.59 66.32
CA LYS A 302 19.58 26.54 66.32
C LYS A 302 19.40 25.48 67.42
N ASP A 303 18.67 25.77 68.49
CA ASP A 303 18.47 24.84 69.61
C ASP A 303 17.32 23.86 69.32
N THR A 304 17.65 22.77 68.63
CA THR A 304 16.68 21.72 68.26
C THR A 304 16.69 20.50 69.18
N HIS A 305 17.61 20.44 70.16
CA HIS A 305 17.89 19.26 70.99
C HIS A 305 16.74 18.83 71.93
N SER A 306 15.64 19.57 72.00
CA SER A 306 14.44 19.21 72.79
C SER A 306 13.18 18.98 71.94
N LEU A 307 13.30 18.96 70.59
CA LEU A 307 12.15 18.88 69.69
C LEU A 307 11.88 17.44 69.24
N ALA A 308 10.76 16.87 69.69
CA ALA A 308 10.20 15.62 69.15
C ALA A 308 9.24 15.88 67.97
N PRO A 309 9.00 14.89 67.07
CA PRO A 309 8.02 14.98 65.98
C PRO A 309 6.60 15.35 66.43
N SER A 310 6.23 15.02 67.67
CA SER A 310 4.97 15.43 68.29
C SER A 310 4.78 16.96 68.34
N HIS A 311 5.85 17.72 68.55
CA HIS A 311 5.81 19.19 68.56
C HIS A 311 5.59 19.77 67.16
N VAL A 312 6.16 19.13 66.13
CA VAL A 312 5.93 19.51 64.72
C VAL A 312 4.46 19.25 64.36
N ARG A 313 3.90 18.10 64.75
CA ARG A 313 2.46 17.82 64.54
C ARG A 313 1.57 18.84 65.25
N GLN A 314 1.87 19.17 66.51
CA GLN A 314 1.13 20.17 67.27
C GLN A 314 1.19 21.55 66.59
N PHE A 315 2.34 21.91 66.01
CA PHE A 315 2.49 23.15 65.23
C PHE A 315 1.70 23.12 63.91
N LEU A 316 1.71 22.01 63.17
CA LEU A 316 0.93 21.86 61.93
C LEU A 316 -0.57 21.88 62.19
N GLU A 317 -1.03 21.23 63.26
CA GLU A 317 -2.42 21.20 63.69
C GLU A 317 -2.90 22.61 64.09
N LYS A 318 -2.07 23.36 64.82
CA LYS A 318 -2.33 24.78 65.13
C LYS A 318 -2.46 25.64 63.86
N ASN A 319 -1.68 25.34 62.83
CA ASN A 319 -1.75 25.98 61.50
C ASN A 319 -2.79 25.35 60.56
N LYS A 320 -3.64 24.45 61.08
CA LYS A 320 -4.74 23.76 60.36
C LYS A 320 -4.28 22.87 59.19
N ILE A 321 -3.00 22.54 59.10
CA ILE A 321 -2.48 21.57 58.13
C ILE A 321 -2.73 20.18 58.71
N ILE A 322 -3.72 19.48 58.16
CA ILE A 322 -4.23 18.22 58.70
C ILE A 322 -4.10 17.05 57.73
N ASN A 323 -3.88 17.33 56.45
CA ASN A 323 -3.91 16.32 55.39
C ASN A 323 -2.58 16.26 54.63
N GLY A 324 -2.14 15.04 54.31
CA GLY A 324 -0.91 14.79 53.56
C GLY A 324 0.40 14.99 54.34
N ILE A 325 0.34 15.07 55.69
CA ILE A 325 1.53 15.23 56.55
C ILE A 325 2.43 14.01 56.41
N LYS A 326 3.74 14.23 56.30
CA LYS A 326 4.76 13.18 56.23
C LYS A 326 4.81 12.33 57.50
N GLU A 327 5.36 11.12 57.35
CA GLU A 327 5.48 10.15 58.44
C GLU A 327 6.52 10.62 59.49
N ASP A 328 6.35 10.18 60.75
CA ASP A 328 7.14 10.68 61.89
C ASP A 328 8.65 10.49 61.71
N HIS A 329 9.07 9.38 61.08
CA HIS A 329 10.48 9.09 60.83
C HIS A 329 11.13 10.09 59.84
N GLU A 330 10.38 10.62 58.87
CA GLU A 330 10.87 11.63 57.93
C GLU A 330 11.01 13.00 58.62
N ILE A 331 10.06 13.33 59.49
CA ILE A 331 10.07 14.56 60.29
C ILE A 331 11.22 14.52 61.30
N GLU A 332 11.45 13.37 61.94
CA GLU A 332 12.55 13.17 62.90
C GLU A 332 13.93 13.30 62.22
N SER A 333 14.10 12.66 61.07
CA SER A 333 15.32 12.78 60.25
C SER A 333 15.59 14.22 59.80
N TRP A 334 14.52 14.96 59.46
CA TRP A 334 14.64 16.38 59.15
C TRP A 334 15.03 17.20 60.39
N LEU A 335 14.36 17.02 61.53
CA LEU A 335 14.67 17.74 62.78
C LEU A 335 16.13 17.56 63.22
N PHE A 336 16.69 16.36 63.04
CA PHE A 336 18.10 16.08 63.36
C PHE A 336 19.08 16.88 62.50
N ASN A 337 18.72 17.19 61.25
CA ASN A 337 19.58 17.86 60.28
C ASN A 337 19.15 19.32 60.00
N ALA A 338 18.11 19.82 60.67
CA ALA A 338 17.52 21.11 60.40
C ALA A 338 18.41 22.25 60.90
N LEU A 339 18.81 23.15 60.00
CA LEU A 339 19.57 24.35 60.29
C LEU A 339 18.76 25.60 59.94
N PRO A 340 18.84 26.70 60.72
CA PRO A 340 18.21 27.95 60.35
C PRO A 340 18.68 28.47 58.98
N GLY A 341 17.73 28.80 58.11
CA GLY A 341 18.01 29.25 56.74
C GLY A 341 18.26 28.15 55.70
N ALA A 342 18.14 26.86 56.08
CA ALA A 342 18.18 25.74 55.13
C ALA A 342 16.93 25.72 54.23
N ARG A 343 16.98 24.91 53.15
CA ARG A 343 15.87 24.77 52.21
C ARG A 343 14.58 24.31 52.93
N PRO A 344 13.41 24.87 52.58
CA PRO A 344 12.15 24.47 53.20
C PRO A 344 11.85 22.99 53.00
N PHE A 345 11.43 22.31 54.05
CA PHE A 345 11.09 20.89 54.02
C PHE A 345 9.61 20.71 53.69
N ILE A 346 9.28 19.94 52.66
CA ILE A 346 7.89 19.60 52.36
C ILE A 346 7.37 18.72 53.48
N VAL A 347 6.59 19.30 54.39
CA VAL A 347 6.08 18.63 55.57
C VAL A 347 4.71 18.01 55.33
N ALA A 348 3.95 18.55 54.37
CA ALA A 348 2.70 17.96 53.91
C ALA A 348 2.55 18.08 52.39
N LYS A 349 2.03 17.03 51.74
CA LYS A 349 1.70 16.99 50.32
C LYS A 349 0.35 16.33 50.11
N ALA A 350 -0.61 17.11 49.62
CA ALA A 350 -1.98 16.70 49.40
C ALA A 350 -2.23 16.19 47.97
N LYS A 351 -3.44 15.70 47.68
CA LYS A 351 -3.79 15.04 46.42
C LYS A 351 -4.31 16.05 45.39
N ALA A 352 -3.58 16.27 44.30
CA ALA A 352 -3.97 17.19 43.25
C ALA A 352 -5.25 16.76 42.49
N PRO A 353 -6.10 17.70 42.06
CA PRO A 353 -7.27 17.41 41.23
C PRO A 353 -6.86 16.96 39.83
N LYS A 354 -7.69 16.12 39.19
CA LYS A 354 -7.58 15.78 37.77
C LYS A 354 -8.63 16.58 37.00
N PHE A 355 -8.20 17.39 36.03
CA PHE A 355 -9.10 18.20 35.20
C PHE A 355 -9.86 17.32 34.18
N PRO A 356 -11.10 17.69 33.84
CA PRO A 356 -11.94 16.96 32.91
C PRO A 356 -11.48 17.28 31.47
N LYS A 357 -11.92 16.47 30.50
CA LYS A 357 -11.82 16.82 29.07
C LYS A 357 -13.19 16.80 28.44
N ASP A 358 -13.51 17.86 27.71
CA ASP A 358 -14.77 17.98 26.99
C ASP A 358 -14.87 16.93 25.85
N SER A 359 -16.10 16.65 25.45
CA SER A 359 -16.35 15.77 24.29
C SER A 359 -15.91 16.44 22.97
N GLU A 360 -15.49 15.64 21.99
CA GLU A 360 -15.08 16.12 20.66
C GLU A 360 -15.84 15.36 19.55
N ILE A 361 -16.29 16.07 18.51
CA ILE A 361 -16.89 15.43 17.32
C ILE A 361 -15.87 15.40 16.19
N ARG A 362 -15.52 14.21 15.74
CA ARG A 362 -14.62 13.99 14.60
C ARG A 362 -15.42 13.78 13.32
N TYR A 363 -15.25 14.68 12.35
CA TYR A 363 -15.85 14.56 11.02
C TYR A 363 -14.92 13.79 10.08
N HIS A 364 -15.52 12.88 9.30
CA HIS A 364 -14.83 12.00 8.35
C HIS A 364 -15.00 12.46 6.90
N PHE A 365 -15.40 13.71 6.68
CA PHE A 365 -15.48 14.34 5.37
C PHE A 365 -14.88 15.77 5.42
N PRO A 366 -14.42 16.31 4.26
CA PRO A 366 -13.89 17.67 4.19
C PRO A 366 -14.99 18.70 4.49
N THR A 367 -14.94 19.34 5.67
CA THR A 367 -15.89 20.40 6.05
C THR A 367 -15.60 21.72 5.35
N ARG A 368 -14.41 21.88 4.77
CA ARG A 368 -13.99 23.00 3.92
C ARG A 368 -13.28 22.46 2.67
N PHE A 369 -13.99 22.40 1.55
CA PHE A 369 -13.48 21.81 0.30
C PHE A 369 -13.25 22.83 -0.83
N LEU A 370 -13.79 24.05 -0.70
CA LEU A 370 -13.58 25.13 -1.66
C LEU A 370 -12.22 25.79 -1.43
N HIS A 371 -11.35 25.73 -2.43
CA HIS A 371 -10.04 26.38 -2.44
C HIS A 371 -10.00 27.51 -3.47
N ALA A 372 -9.05 28.43 -3.33
CA ALA A 372 -8.89 29.58 -4.24
C ALA A 372 -8.44 29.19 -5.67
N GLY A 373 -7.99 27.94 -5.86
CA GLY A 373 -7.53 27.40 -7.14
C GLY A 373 -6.51 26.28 -6.92
N LYS A 374 -6.27 25.45 -7.94
CA LYS A 374 -5.28 24.38 -7.91
C LYS A 374 -3.92 24.89 -8.36
N VAL A 375 -2.89 24.69 -7.55
CA VAL A 375 -1.51 25.07 -7.91
C VAL A 375 -0.88 23.96 -8.75
N GLY A 376 -0.50 24.29 -9.98
CA GLY A 376 0.22 23.40 -10.88
C GLY A 376 1.66 23.15 -10.41
N LYS A 377 2.31 22.10 -10.96
CA LYS A 377 3.71 21.77 -10.66
C LYS A 377 4.69 22.90 -11.02
N ASP A 378 4.29 23.79 -11.92
CA ASP A 378 5.06 24.94 -12.40
C ASP A 378 4.74 26.24 -11.63
N GLY A 379 3.90 26.18 -10.60
CA GLY A 379 3.52 27.32 -9.75
C GLY A 379 2.38 28.20 -10.31
N SER A 380 1.82 27.88 -11.48
CA SER A 380 0.60 28.51 -12.00
C SER A 380 -0.63 28.10 -11.17
N ILE A 381 -1.57 29.03 -10.97
CA ILE A 381 -2.82 28.76 -10.25
C ILE A 381 -3.94 28.63 -11.27
N ASP A 382 -4.56 27.46 -11.33
CA ASP A 382 -5.78 27.23 -12.09
C ASP A 382 -6.99 27.66 -11.24
N PHE A 383 -7.56 28.82 -11.58
CA PHE A 383 -8.73 29.38 -10.90
C PHE A 383 -10.05 28.71 -11.32
N GLN A 384 -10.03 27.83 -12.33
CA GLN A 384 -11.20 27.05 -12.75
C GLN A 384 -11.35 25.78 -11.90
N ASP A 385 -10.26 25.20 -11.40
CA ASP A 385 -10.28 24.03 -10.51
C ASP A 385 -10.26 24.46 -9.03
N ARG A 386 -11.45 24.50 -8.41
CA ARG A 386 -11.64 24.93 -7.00
C ARG A 386 -11.59 23.77 -5.99
N GLY A 387 -11.26 22.56 -6.44
CA GLY A 387 -11.28 21.35 -5.63
C GLY A 387 -12.56 20.53 -5.83
N GLU A 388 -12.51 19.28 -5.37
CA GLU A 388 -13.60 18.32 -5.56
C GLU A 388 -14.74 18.55 -4.57
N VAL A 389 -15.97 18.44 -5.06
CA VAL A 389 -17.16 18.48 -4.20
C VAL A 389 -17.23 17.15 -3.45
N PRO A 390 -17.26 17.15 -2.10
CA PRO A 390 -17.25 15.91 -1.34
C PRO A 390 -18.49 15.07 -1.65
N TYR A 391 -18.29 13.78 -1.83
CA TYR A 391 -19.33 12.80 -2.09
C TYR A 391 -19.14 11.60 -1.16
N VAL A 392 -20.25 11.07 -0.63
CA VAL A 392 -20.28 9.90 0.25
C VAL A 392 -21.30 8.89 -0.26
N GLU A 393 -20.99 7.60 -0.13
CA GLU A 393 -21.91 6.51 -0.46
C GLU A 393 -22.84 6.18 0.73
N ASP A 394 -24.00 5.57 0.47
CA ASP A 394 -24.84 5.01 1.53
C ASP A 394 -24.04 4.08 2.45
N GLY A 395 -24.21 4.28 3.77
CA GLY A 395 -23.47 3.55 4.80
C GLY A 395 -22.10 4.12 5.15
N ALA A 396 -21.60 5.17 4.48
CA ALA A 396 -20.34 5.81 4.84
C ALA A 396 -20.39 6.42 6.26
N LEU A 397 -19.28 6.33 7.01
CA LEU A 397 -19.14 7.00 8.31
C LEU A 397 -18.89 8.50 8.10
N LEU A 398 -19.76 9.35 8.64
CA LEU A 398 -19.69 10.80 8.45
C LEU A 398 -19.07 11.51 9.65
N ALA A 399 -19.42 11.07 10.86
CA ALA A 399 -18.88 11.65 12.08
C ALA A 399 -18.92 10.68 13.25
N ALA A 400 -18.01 10.87 14.22
CA ALA A 400 -17.91 10.07 15.43
C ALA A 400 -17.70 10.97 16.66
N LYS A 401 -18.44 10.68 17.73
CA LYS A 401 -18.33 11.39 19.02
C LYS A 401 -17.27 10.72 19.91
N ILE A 402 -16.37 11.52 20.45
CA ILE A 402 -15.37 11.15 21.45
C ILE A 402 -15.93 11.58 22.81
N PHE A 403 -16.09 10.61 23.73
CA PHE A 403 -16.68 10.86 25.05
C PHE A 403 -15.83 11.82 25.90
N PRO A 404 -16.47 12.63 26.75
CA PRO A 404 -15.76 13.43 27.72
C PRO A 404 -15.06 12.57 28.77
N GLU A 405 -13.88 13.00 29.23
CA GLU A 405 -13.18 12.37 30.37
C GLU A 405 -13.57 13.10 31.66
N GLN A 406 -14.11 12.38 32.65
CA GLN A 406 -14.43 12.96 33.96
C GLN A 406 -13.16 13.40 34.70
N GLY A 407 -13.23 14.58 35.31
CA GLY A 407 -12.27 15.04 36.29
C GLY A 407 -12.41 14.26 37.61
N ALA A 408 -11.42 14.40 38.50
CA ALA A 408 -11.49 13.87 39.85
C ALA A 408 -11.15 14.98 40.86
N PRO A 409 -11.94 15.16 41.93
CA PRO A 409 -11.67 16.18 42.93
C PRO A 409 -10.34 15.91 43.63
N GLY A 410 -9.61 16.99 43.91
CA GLY A 410 -8.42 16.97 44.74
C GLY A 410 -8.77 17.21 46.20
N ILE A 411 -7.81 17.04 47.11
CA ILE A 411 -7.95 17.49 48.50
C ILE A 411 -6.69 18.28 48.81
N ASP A 412 -6.84 19.49 49.35
CA ASP A 412 -5.73 20.36 49.75
C ASP A 412 -5.12 19.93 51.11
N VAL A 413 -4.03 20.56 51.55
CA VAL A 413 -3.34 20.24 52.82
C VAL A 413 -4.17 20.58 54.07
N PHE A 414 -5.22 21.37 53.90
CA PHE A 414 -6.19 21.70 54.96
C PHE A 414 -7.35 20.70 55.04
N GLY A 415 -7.37 19.69 54.17
CA GLY A 415 -8.45 18.71 54.10
C GLY A 415 -9.71 19.21 53.39
N LYS A 416 -9.63 20.35 52.68
CA LYS A 416 -10.74 20.87 51.87
C LYS A 416 -10.68 20.28 50.46
N GLU A 417 -11.85 19.87 49.98
CA GLU A 417 -12.00 19.32 48.62
C GLU A 417 -11.86 20.42 47.57
N ILE A 418 -11.05 20.13 46.54
CA ILE A 418 -10.88 20.98 45.35
C ILE A 418 -11.84 20.45 44.30
N LEU A 419 -12.98 21.13 44.17
CA LEU A 419 -14.01 20.80 43.17
C LEU A 419 -13.48 21.07 41.76
N VAL A 420 -13.92 20.23 40.83
CA VAL A 420 -13.58 20.30 39.41
C VAL A 420 -14.91 20.30 38.65
N ASP A 421 -15.03 21.15 37.63
CA ASP A 421 -16.23 21.24 36.81
C ASP A 421 -16.49 19.94 36.04
N ASP A 422 -17.76 19.68 35.71
CA ASP A 422 -18.13 18.57 34.83
C ASP A 422 -17.74 18.89 33.38
N PRO A 423 -17.22 17.91 32.61
CA PRO A 423 -16.88 18.13 31.20
C PRO A 423 -18.12 18.46 30.35
N ALA A 424 -17.96 19.34 29.37
CA ALA A 424 -19.01 19.65 28.42
C ALA A 424 -19.27 18.47 27.46
N ASP A 425 -20.53 18.09 27.31
CA ASP A 425 -20.97 17.03 26.39
C ASP A 425 -21.71 17.64 25.18
N LEU A 426 -21.11 17.56 23.99
CA LEU A 426 -21.62 18.11 22.75
C LEU A 426 -22.77 17.24 22.22
N THR A 427 -23.85 17.90 21.82
CA THR A 427 -24.97 17.28 21.10
C THR A 427 -24.58 16.97 19.66
N PHE A 428 -24.97 15.78 19.20
CA PHE A 428 -24.57 15.19 17.93
C PHE A 428 -25.80 14.59 17.25
N THR A 429 -26.29 15.23 16.18
CA THR A 429 -27.61 14.92 15.59
C THR A 429 -27.55 14.69 14.08
N PRO A 430 -28.17 13.60 13.57
CA PRO A 430 -28.27 13.37 12.13
C PRO A 430 -29.35 14.28 11.52
N GLY A 431 -29.01 14.91 10.39
CA GLY A 431 -29.96 15.58 9.52
C GLY A 431 -30.52 14.64 8.44
N PRO A 432 -31.29 15.17 7.48
CA PRO A 432 -31.80 14.40 6.34
C PRO A 432 -30.68 13.67 5.58
N GLY A 433 -30.93 12.43 5.15
CA GLY A 433 -29.94 11.61 4.44
C GLY A 433 -28.82 11.05 5.31
N ALA A 434 -28.85 11.28 6.63
CA ALA A 434 -27.94 10.69 7.61
C ALA A 434 -28.72 9.92 8.68
N ARG A 435 -28.10 8.91 9.28
CA ARG A 435 -28.67 8.08 10.35
C ARG A 435 -27.68 7.98 11.51
N LEU A 436 -28.20 7.96 12.73
CA LEU A 436 -27.40 7.70 13.93
C LEU A 436 -27.27 6.19 14.13
N SER A 437 -26.09 5.77 14.59
CA SER A 437 -25.82 4.41 15.06
C SER A 437 -26.68 4.05 16.28
N GLU A 438 -26.94 2.77 16.51
CA GLU A 438 -27.73 2.28 17.65
C GLU A 438 -27.13 2.68 19.00
N ASP A 439 -25.81 2.78 19.07
CA ASP A 439 -25.06 3.23 20.25
C ASP A 439 -25.10 4.75 20.46
N GLY A 440 -25.62 5.52 19.49
CA GLY A 440 -25.67 6.98 19.53
C GLY A 440 -24.33 7.68 19.29
N LEU A 441 -23.27 6.95 18.91
CA LEU A 441 -21.90 7.48 18.89
C LEU A 441 -21.39 7.87 17.51
N ARG A 442 -22.06 7.42 16.45
CA ARG A 442 -21.63 7.57 15.07
C ARG A 442 -22.78 7.97 14.18
N ILE A 443 -22.53 8.88 13.24
CA ILE A 443 -23.47 9.19 12.16
C ILE A 443 -22.97 8.52 10.88
N TYR A 444 -23.87 7.80 10.23
CA TYR A 444 -23.66 7.16 8.94
C TYR A 444 -24.53 7.83 7.87
N ALA A 445 -24.08 7.82 6.62
CA ALA A 445 -24.92 8.17 5.49
C ALA A 445 -26.06 7.14 5.38
N ALA A 446 -27.29 7.64 5.19
CA ALA A 446 -28.46 6.84 4.88
C ALA A 446 -28.81 6.83 3.39
N THR A 447 -28.17 7.72 2.62
CA THR A 447 -28.27 7.87 1.18
C THR A 447 -26.93 8.37 0.64
N SER A 448 -26.58 8.00 -0.60
CA SER A 448 -25.40 8.56 -1.26
C SER A 448 -25.63 10.02 -1.67
N GLY A 449 -24.60 10.87 -1.57
CA GLY A 449 -24.72 12.29 -1.92
C GLY A 449 -23.62 13.18 -1.32
N GLN A 450 -23.84 14.49 -1.32
CA GLN A 450 -22.94 15.48 -0.72
C GLN A 450 -23.17 15.58 0.80
N PRO A 451 -22.14 15.36 1.65
CA PRO A 451 -22.26 15.62 3.07
C PRO A 451 -22.24 17.13 3.34
N HIS A 452 -23.14 17.58 4.20
CA HIS A 452 -23.26 18.98 4.61
C HIS A 452 -23.24 19.08 6.14
N LEU A 453 -22.42 20.02 6.64
CA LEU A 453 -22.35 20.37 8.05
C LEU A 453 -22.97 21.76 8.23
N ASP A 454 -24.05 21.85 8.99
CA ASP A 454 -24.65 23.15 9.31
C ASP A 454 -23.93 23.86 10.48
N ALA A 455 -24.29 25.11 10.73
CA ALA A 455 -23.71 25.92 11.81
C ALA A 455 -24.03 25.40 13.22
N LEU A 456 -25.02 24.50 13.36
CA LEU A 456 -25.42 23.88 14.61
C LEU A 456 -24.74 22.52 14.84
N GLY A 457 -23.91 22.05 13.89
CA GLY A 457 -23.21 20.78 13.96
C GLY A 457 -24.01 19.57 13.45
N ASN A 458 -25.17 19.78 12.82
CA ASN A 458 -25.94 18.70 12.22
C ASN A 458 -25.26 18.23 10.93
N VAL A 459 -25.17 16.92 10.79
CA VAL A 459 -24.60 16.26 9.61
C VAL A 459 -25.73 15.70 8.77
N SER A 460 -25.88 16.20 7.54
CA SER A 460 -26.86 15.73 6.56
C SER A 460 -26.19 15.27 5.27
N VAL A 461 -26.86 14.45 4.48
CA VAL A 461 -26.40 14.07 3.13
C VAL A 461 -27.46 14.45 2.10
N CYS A 462 -27.06 15.25 1.12
CA CYS A 462 -27.92 15.71 0.02
C CYS A 462 -27.63 14.88 -1.24
N PRO A 463 -28.58 14.08 -1.77
CA PRO A 463 -28.37 13.29 -2.99
C PRO A 463 -28.09 14.12 -4.26
N GLU A 464 -28.53 15.38 -4.26
CA GLU A 464 -28.40 16.31 -5.36
C GLU A 464 -27.46 17.46 -4.97
N PHE A 465 -26.58 17.83 -5.91
CA PHE A 465 -25.75 19.02 -5.77
C PHE A 465 -26.41 20.20 -6.49
N GLN A 466 -26.86 21.19 -5.73
CA GLN A 466 -27.59 22.34 -6.26
C GLN A 466 -26.74 23.61 -6.29
N ILE A 467 -26.63 24.21 -7.48
CA ILE A 467 -26.01 25.51 -7.70
C ILE A 467 -27.12 26.53 -7.96
N LYS A 468 -27.28 27.48 -7.04
CA LYS A 468 -28.37 28.49 -7.10
C LYS A 468 -28.23 29.48 -8.27
N GLY A 469 -27.02 29.69 -8.77
CA GLY A 469 -26.71 30.65 -9.84
C GLY A 469 -26.08 30.01 -11.07
N ASP A 470 -25.30 30.80 -11.80
CA ASP A 470 -24.53 30.35 -12.97
C ASP A 470 -23.27 29.60 -12.52
N LEU A 471 -22.89 28.58 -13.29
CA LEU A 471 -21.60 27.92 -13.14
C LEU A 471 -20.56 28.72 -13.93
N GLY A 472 -19.64 29.36 -13.20
CA GLY A 472 -18.62 30.24 -13.74
C GLY A 472 -17.43 30.36 -12.79
N PHE A 473 -16.73 31.49 -12.83
CA PHE A 473 -15.52 31.68 -12.01
C PHE A 473 -15.76 31.57 -10.51
N GLU A 474 -16.99 31.83 -10.04
CA GLU A 474 -17.35 31.74 -8.62
C GLU A 474 -17.52 30.29 -8.14
N THR A 475 -17.88 29.36 -9.02
CA THR A 475 -18.10 27.95 -8.70
C THR A 475 -16.93 27.07 -9.09
N GLY A 476 -16.30 27.35 -10.23
CA GLY A 476 -15.31 26.48 -10.85
C GLY A 476 -15.93 25.27 -11.56
N ASN A 477 -15.07 24.37 -12.02
CA ASN A 477 -15.42 23.08 -12.59
C ASN A 477 -16.14 22.21 -11.57
N VAL A 478 -17.09 21.40 -12.04
CA VAL A 478 -17.87 20.52 -11.17
C VAL A 478 -17.57 19.08 -11.52
N ASN A 479 -17.08 18.32 -10.54
CA ASN A 479 -16.94 16.88 -10.59
C ASN A 479 -17.75 16.28 -9.42
N PHE A 480 -18.87 15.63 -9.72
CA PHE A 480 -19.80 15.12 -8.72
C PHE A 480 -20.49 13.84 -9.20
N ASP A 481 -20.28 12.71 -8.51
CA ASP A 481 -20.81 11.41 -8.93
C ASP A 481 -22.34 11.27 -8.86
N GLY A 482 -23.04 12.24 -8.28
CA GLY A 482 -24.50 12.29 -8.20
C GLY A 482 -25.16 13.22 -9.22
N ASN A 483 -26.42 13.57 -8.96
CA ASN A 483 -27.19 14.49 -9.80
C ASN A 483 -26.81 15.94 -9.51
N VAL A 484 -26.62 16.73 -10.56
CA VAL A 484 -26.29 18.16 -10.46
C VAL A 484 -27.42 19.00 -11.03
N ILE A 485 -27.88 19.97 -10.26
CA ILE A 485 -28.91 20.94 -10.66
C ILE A 485 -28.31 22.33 -10.62
N ILE A 486 -28.25 22.98 -11.79
CA ILE A 486 -27.77 24.34 -11.98
C ILE A 486 -28.97 25.18 -12.36
N ASN A 487 -29.44 26.02 -11.43
CA ASN A 487 -30.59 26.90 -11.67
C ASN A 487 -30.24 28.02 -12.68
N GLY A 488 -28.96 28.30 -12.86
CA GLY A 488 -28.42 29.21 -13.87
C GLY A 488 -27.86 28.50 -15.10
N SER A 489 -26.99 29.22 -15.81
CA SER A 489 -26.32 28.77 -17.03
C SER A 489 -24.89 28.27 -16.74
N VAL A 490 -24.43 27.30 -17.53
CA VAL A 490 -23.03 26.86 -17.54
C VAL A 490 -22.24 27.76 -18.49
N LYS A 491 -21.27 28.52 -17.98
CA LYS A 491 -20.47 29.47 -18.75
C LYS A 491 -19.36 28.80 -19.54
N GLN A 492 -18.78 29.56 -20.47
CA GLN A 492 -17.75 29.09 -21.37
C GLN A 492 -16.45 28.76 -20.63
N GLY A 493 -15.80 27.69 -21.06
CA GLY A 493 -14.50 27.25 -20.54
C GLY A 493 -14.57 26.44 -19.26
N PHE A 494 -15.77 26.10 -18.78
CA PHE A 494 -15.96 25.25 -17.61
C PHE A 494 -16.32 23.82 -18.00
N LYS A 495 -15.94 22.87 -17.14
CA LYS A 495 -16.20 21.45 -17.29
C LYS A 495 -17.14 20.94 -16.20
N VAL A 496 -18.12 20.14 -16.62
CA VAL A 496 -19.08 19.47 -15.73
C VAL A 496 -19.05 17.96 -15.96
N THR A 497 -18.73 17.22 -14.91
CA THR A 497 -18.77 15.76 -14.87
C THR A 497 -19.69 15.30 -13.76
N CYS A 498 -20.78 14.61 -14.11
CA CYS A 498 -21.74 14.12 -13.14
C CYS A 498 -22.62 12.95 -13.63
N ALA A 499 -23.48 12.42 -12.75
CA ALA A 499 -24.46 11.40 -13.14
C ALA A 499 -25.50 11.98 -14.11
N SER A 500 -26.33 12.92 -13.66
CA SER A 500 -27.29 13.62 -14.51
C SER A 500 -27.21 15.12 -14.29
N LEU A 501 -27.43 15.90 -15.34
CA LEU A 501 -27.32 17.35 -15.29
C LEU A 501 -28.63 18.02 -15.68
N THR A 502 -29.15 18.88 -14.81
CA THR A 502 -30.22 19.82 -15.14
C THR A 502 -29.65 21.23 -15.11
N ALA A 503 -29.74 21.94 -16.24
CA ALA A 503 -29.24 23.31 -16.35
C ALA A 503 -30.26 24.21 -17.08
N LYS A 504 -30.18 25.52 -16.86
CA LYS A 504 -31.00 26.46 -17.62
C LYS A 504 -30.51 26.57 -19.06
N GLU A 505 -29.22 26.76 -19.26
CA GLU A 505 -28.57 26.95 -20.56
C GLU A 505 -27.10 26.53 -20.47
N ILE A 506 -26.52 26.08 -21.58
CA ILE A 506 -25.10 25.71 -21.66
C ILE A 506 -24.46 26.55 -22.75
N GLN A 507 -23.40 27.27 -22.40
CA GLN A 507 -22.69 28.19 -23.27
C GLN A 507 -21.20 27.84 -23.26
N GLY A 508 -20.68 27.25 -24.33
CA GLY A 508 -19.23 27.00 -24.48
C GLY A 508 -18.57 26.14 -23.41
N ALA A 509 -19.33 25.25 -22.76
CA ALA A 509 -18.85 24.36 -21.71
C ALA A 509 -18.60 22.93 -22.24
N GLU A 510 -17.72 22.19 -21.57
CA GLU A 510 -17.50 20.76 -21.80
C GLU A 510 -18.33 19.95 -20.81
N ILE A 511 -19.15 19.01 -21.31
CA ILE A 511 -20.05 18.21 -20.49
C ILE A 511 -19.75 16.73 -20.72
N ASP A 512 -19.55 15.98 -19.64
CA ASP A 512 -19.35 14.53 -19.67
C ASP A 512 -20.21 13.88 -18.59
N ILE A 513 -21.35 13.30 -18.98
CA ILE A 513 -22.33 12.75 -18.03
C ILE A 513 -22.75 11.32 -18.33
N ASN A 514 -23.05 10.57 -17.26
CA ASN A 514 -23.41 9.15 -17.35
C ASN A 514 -24.92 8.89 -17.57
N GLY A 515 -25.76 9.86 -17.25
CA GLY A 515 -27.22 9.79 -17.32
C GLY A 515 -27.75 10.80 -18.33
N ASP A 516 -28.85 11.46 -18.00
CA ASP A 516 -29.58 12.35 -18.90
C ASP A 516 -29.15 13.82 -18.74
N LEU A 517 -29.20 14.56 -19.86
CA LEU A 517 -28.96 16.00 -19.92
C LEU A 517 -30.27 16.74 -20.18
N ASN A 518 -30.72 17.54 -19.20
CA ASN A 518 -31.92 18.34 -19.31
C ASN A 518 -31.59 19.83 -19.31
N VAL A 519 -31.85 20.50 -20.43
CA VAL A 519 -31.59 21.93 -20.63
C VAL A 519 -32.90 22.65 -20.89
N SER A 520 -33.26 23.58 -19.99
CA SER A 520 -34.53 24.29 -20.09
C SER A 520 -34.59 25.25 -21.30
N LEU A 521 -33.45 25.84 -21.67
CA LEU A 521 -33.25 26.68 -22.85
C LEU A 521 -32.39 25.95 -23.88
N GLY A 522 -31.19 26.41 -24.18
CA GLY A 522 -30.42 25.89 -25.30
C GLY A 522 -28.98 25.51 -24.97
N ILE A 523 -28.38 24.81 -25.92
CA ILE A 523 -26.97 24.45 -25.93
C ILE A 523 -26.32 25.26 -27.06
N VAL A 524 -25.35 26.10 -26.70
CA VAL A 524 -24.77 27.10 -27.62
C VAL A 524 -23.25 27.06 -27.54
N ASP A 525 -22.59 27.09 -28.71
CA ASP A 525 -21.14 27.22 -28.87
C ASP A 525 -20.32 26.16 -28.12
N THR A 526 -20.85 24.95 -27.96
CA THR A 526 -20.18 23.87 -27.21
C THR A 526 -19.32 22.99 -28.10
N GLU A 527 -18.05 22.81 -27.72
CA GLU A 527 -17.11 21.98 -28.50
C GLU A 527 -17.39 20.48 -28.36
N LEU A 528 -17.86 20.02 -27.19
CA LEU A 528 -18.15 18.62 -26.96
C LEU A 528 -19.08 18.40 -25.75
N VAL A 529 -20.23 17.79 -26.02
CA VAL A 529 -21.18 17.32 -25.01
C VAL A 529 -21.30 15.81 -25.15
N LYS A 530 -20.81 15.05 -24.16
CA LYS A 530 -20.91 13.59 -24.10
C LYS A 530 -21.95 13.17 -23.07
N VAL A 531 -22.91 12.38 -23.52
CA VAL A 531 -24.05 11.97 -22.69
C VAL A 531 -24.30 10.48 -22.88
N LYS A 532 -24.25 9.69 -21.80
CA LYS A 532 -24.57 8.26 -21.88
C LYS A 532 -26.08 7.97 -21.82
N GLY A 533 -26.90 8.95 -21.46
CA GLY A 533 -28.36 8.92 -21.57
C GLY A 533 -28.89 9.74 -22.75
N SER A 534 -30.04 10.36 -22.53
CA SER A 534 -30.77 11.19 -23.49
C SER A 534 -30.53 12.68 -23.25
N VAL A 535 -30.76 13.48 -24.29
CA VAL A 535 -30.58 14.94 -24.24
C VAL A 535 -31.88 15.64 -24.56
N GLN A 536 -32.28 16.59 -23.72
CA GLN A 536 -33.41 17.46 -23.96
C GLN A 536 -32.98 18.92 -23.96
N ALA A 537 -33.35 19.65 -25.01
CA ALA A 537 -33.11 21.09 -25.12
C ALA A 537 -34.23 21.79 -25.90
N LYS A 538 -34.36 23.10 -25.72
CA LYS A 538 -35.24 23.94 -26.53
C LYS A 538 -34.64 24.26 -27.89
N PHE A 539 -33.34 24.55 -27.95
CA PHE A 539 -32.61 24.85 -29.20
C PHE A 539 -31.12 24.47 -29.07
N ILE A 540 -30.46 24.20 -30.19
CA ILE A 540 -29.04 23.79 -30.23
C ILE A 540 -28.32 24.51 -31.36
N HIS A 541 -27.33 25.34 -31.02
CA HIS A 541 -26.59 26.16 -31.98
C HIS A 541 -25.08 25.90 -31.89
N ASN A 542 -24.42 25.80 -33.05
CA ASN A 542 -22.96 25.71 -33.18
C ASN A 542 -22.32 24.75 -32.17
N SER A 543 -22.89 23.55 -32.03
CA SER A 543 -22.55 22.63 -30.94
C SER A 543 -22.28 21.22 -31.45
N LYS A 544 -21.40 20.50 -30.74
CA LYS A 544 -21.13 19.08 -31.00
C LYS A 544 -21.65 18.20 -29.87
N ILE A 545 -22.56 17.29 -30.18
CA ILE A 545 -23.24 16.44 -29.20
C ILE A 545 -23.07 14.97 -29.58
N ASN A 546 -22.64 14.18 -28.61
CA ASN A 546 -22.50 12.75 -28.68
C ASN A 546 -23.39 12.13 -27.60
N ALA A 547 -24.42 11.37 -27.99
CA ALA A 547 -25.29 10.71 -27.02
C ALA A 547 -25.59 9.25 -27.36
N PHE A 548 -25.70 8.41 -26.33
CA PHE A 548 -26.16 7.02 -26.51
C PHE A 548 -27.69 6.92 -26.55
N GLY A 549 -28.41 7.86 -25.93
CA GLY A 549 -29.86 7.93 -25.93
C GLY A 549 -30.46 8.78 -27.05
N ASP A 550 -31.70 9.22 -26.83
CA ASP A 550 -32.46 10.02 -27.78
C ASP A 550 -32.17 11.53 -27.59
N LEU A 551 -32.31 12.30 -28.65
CA LEU A 551 -32.21 13.76 -28.62
C LEU A 551 -33.59 14.37 -28.89
N ILE A 552 -34.07 15.19 -27.96
CA ILE A 552 -35.34 15.90 -28.08
C ILE A 552 -35.07 17.41 -28.13
N VAL A 553 -35.38 18.04 -29.26
CA VAL A 553 -35.23 19.48 -29.47
C VAL A 553 -36.56 20.12 -29.82
N GLN A 554 -36.96 21.16 -29.10
CA GLN A 554 -38.29 21.76 -29.29
C GLN A 554 -38.39 22.73 -30.47
N ARG A 555 -37.37 23.58 -30.70
CA ARG A 555 -37.43 24.69 -31.69
C ARG A 555 -36.50 24.51 -32.86
N GLU A 556 -35.17 24.46 -32.65
CA GLU A 556 -34.25 24.47 -33.79
C GLU A 556 -32.88 23.86 -33.47
N ILE A 557 -32.25 23.32 -34.52
CA ILE A 557 -30.88 22.80 -34.54
C ILE A 557 -30.15 23.52 -35.68
N ILE A 558 -29.13 24.31 -35.36
CA ILE A 558 -28.42 25.17 -36.30
C ILE A 558 -26.92 24.93 -36.19
N ASP A 559 -26.23 24.82 -37.33
CA ASP A 559 -24.77 24.74 -37.43
C ASP A 559 -24.12 23.68 -36.50
N SER A 560 -24.84 22.59 -36.23
CA SER A 560 -24.46 21.62 -35.19
C SER A 560 -24.07 20.26 -35.75
N ARG A 561 -23.22 19.54 -35.01
CA ARG A 561 -22.79 18.17 -35.33
C ARG A 561 -23.24 17.21 -34.25
N ILE A 562 -24.15 16.30 -34.58
CA ILE A 562 -24.85 15.48 -33.60
C ILE A 562 -24.70 14.01 -33.97
N TYR A 563 -24.24 13.19 -33.04
CA TYR A 563 -24.05 11.75 -33.22
C TYR A 563 -24.80 10.99 -32.13
N LEU A 564 -25.80 10.20 -32.52
CA LEU A 564 -26.74 9.54 -31.62
C LEU A 564 -26.83 8.05 -31.92
N SER A 565 -26.78 7.24 -30.86
CA SER A 565 -27.18 5.82 -30.93
C SER A 565 -28.70 5.63 -30.79
N GLY A 566 -29.43 6.69 -30.43
CA GLY A 566 -30.89 6.78 -30.38
C GLY A 566 -31.52 7.51 -31.57
N ALA A 567 -32.68 8.12 -31.34
CA ALA A 567 -33.45 8.90 -32.33
C ALA A 567 -33.24 10.41 -32.14
N CYS A 568 -33.37 11.19 -33.22
CA CYS A 568 -33.44 12.64 -33.14
C CYS A 568 -34.89 13.12 -33.36
N MET A 569 -35.45 13.85 -32.39
CA MET A 569 -36.83 14.31 -32.39
C MET A 569 -36.88 15.84 -32.36
N ASN A 570 -37.24 16.44 -33.49
CA ASN A 570 -37.47 17.87 -33.68
C ASN A 570 -38.78 18.11 -34.47
N GLU A 571 -39.86 17.43 -34.08
CA GLU A 571 -41.09 17.28 -34.86
C GLU A 571 -41.75 18.60 -35.30
N ASN A 572 -41.61 19.65 -34.49
CA ASN A 572 -42.17 20.98 -34.76
C ASN A 572 -41.12 22.02 -35.16
N GLY A 573 -39.84 21.64 -35.12
CA GLY A 573 -38.72 22.57 -35.22
C GLY A 573 -38.10 22.67 -36.60
N LEU A 574 -36.93 23.29 -36.66
CA LEU A 574 -36.14 23.56 -37.86
C LEU A 574 -34.70 23.04 -37.71
N ILE A 575 -34.21 22.30 -38.72
CA ILE A 575 -32.81 21.84 -38.78
C ILE A 575 -32.08 22.57 -39.91
N VAL A 576 -31.06 23.37 -39.62
CA VAL A 576 -30.30 24.18 -40.59
C VAL A 576 -28.81 23.87 -40.55
N ASN A 577 -28.19 23.70 -41.73
CA ASN A 577 -26.74 23.51 -41.91
C ASN A 577 -26.07 22.59 -40.87
N SER A 578 -26.75 21.49 -40.54
CA SER A 578 -26.33 20.58 -39.47
C SER A 578 -25.99 19.21 -40.00
N VAL A 579 -25.09 18.52 -39.31
CA VAL A 579 -24.72 17.12 -39.58
C VAL A 579 -25.27 16.29 -38.44
N ILE A 580 -26.27 15.45 -38.71
CA ILE A 580 -26.94 14.65 -37.69
C ILE A 580 -26.88 13.18 -38.08
N SER A 581 -26.33 12.34 -37.21
CA SER A 581 -26.38 10.89 -37.33
C SER A 581 -27.25 10.33 -36.21
N ALA A 582 -28.29 9.57 -36.57
CA ALA A 582 -29.19 8.95 -35.61
C ALA A 582 -29.53 7.52 -36.05
N LYS A 583 -29.15 6.55 -35.23
CA LYS A 583 -29.39 5.13 -35.51
C LYS A 583 -30.89 4.79 -35.57
N MET A 584 -31.71 5.39 -34.71
CA MET A 584 -33.16 5.12 -34.62
C MET A 584 -34.00 6.10 -35.47
N GLY A 585 -33.37 6.78 -36.42
CA GLY A 585 -34.04 7.69 -37.36
C GLY A 585 -34.18 9.12 -36.86
N ILE A 586 -34.67 9.99 -37.74
CA ILE A 586 -34.80 11.43 -37.50
C ILE A 586 -36.23 11.86 -37.77
N ARG A 587 -36.83 12.61 -36.85
CA ARG A 587 -38.15 13.24 -37.03
C ARG A 587 -37.96 14.74 -36.98
N SER A 588 -38.37 15.44 -38.04
CA SER A 588 -38.23 16.90 -38.11
C SER A 588 -39.49 17.57 -38.65
N GLY A 589 -39.72 18.80 -38.21
CA GLY A 589 -40.70 19.70 -38.81
C GLY A 589 -40.21 20.18 -40.16
N ASN A 590 -39.23 21.09 -40.11
CA ASN A 590 -38.61 21.69 -41.28
C ASN A 590 -37.12 21.30 -41.36
N ILE A 591 -36.62 21.06 -42.57
CA ILE A 591 -35.21 20.78 -42.83
C ILE A 591 -34.68 21.75 -43.88
N GLY A 592 -33.69 22.54 -43.50
CA GLY A 592 -33.07 23.56 -44.33
C GLY A 592 -33.86 24.86 -44.39
N ASN A 593 -33.21 25.88 -44.94
CA ASN A 593 -33.84 27.12 -45.37
C ASN A 593 -33.23 27.52 -46.74
N PRO A 594 -33.86 28.42 -47.51
CA PRO A 594 -33.33 28.83 -48.82
C PRO A 594 -32.01 29.60 -48.79
N ASN A 595 -31.65 30.19 -47.65
CA ASN A 595 -30.52 31.11 -47.49
C ASN A 595 -29.29 30.45 -46.84
N SER A 596 -29.34 29.16 -46.55
CA SER A 596 -28.32 28.43 -45.80
C SER A 596 -27.87 27.18 -46.54
N LYS A 597 -26.66 26.73 -46.20
CA LYS A 597 -26.13 25.47 -46.73
C LYS A 597 -27.03 24.29 -46.32
N PRO A 598 -27.17 23.27 -47.17
CA PRO A 598 -28.02 22.13 -46.88
C PRO A 598 -27.48 21.27 -45.75
N SER A 599 -28.39 20.67 -44.98
CA SER A 599 -28.05 19.74 -43.90
C SER A 599 -27.68 18.35 -44.44
N THR A 600 -26.85 17.64 -43.68
CA THR A 600 -26.48 16.24 -43.94
C THR A 600 -27.03 15.36 -42.83
N LEU A 601 -27.85 14.39 -43.19
CA LEU A 601 -28.55 13.52 -42.23
C LEU A 601 -28.16 12.07 -42.49
N THR A 602 -27.74 11.35 -41.46
CA THR A 602 -27.42 9.92 -41.54
C THR A 602 -28.39 9.17 -40.65
N VAL A 603 -29.07 8.16 -41.18
CA VAL A 603 -30.06 7.35 -40.46
C VAL A 603 -29.75 5.86 -40.53
N GLY A 604 -30.05 5.13 -39.45
CA GLY A 604 -29.81 3.69 -39.40
C GLY A 604 -28.35 3.27 -39.18
N VAL A 605 -27.44 4.23 -39.01
CA VAL A 605 -26.03 4.00 -38.69
C VAL A 605 -25.72 4.58 -37.31
N ASP A 606 -25.03 3.83 -36.47
CA ASP A 606 -24.56 4.28 -35.16
C ASP A 606 -23.16 4.89 -35.26
N GLU A 607 -23.09 6.09 -35.84
CA GLU A 607 -21.81 6.78 -36.05
C GLU A 607 -21.11 7.11 -34.72
N HIS A 608 -21.87 7.29 -33.64
CA HIS A 608 -21.31 7.54 -32.32
C HIS A 608 -20.50 6.34 -31.82
N THR A 609 -21.09 5.15 -31.83
CA THR A 609 -20.39 3.91 -31.45
C THR A 609 -19.23 3.61 -32.40
N ASN A 610 -19.39 3.84 -33.70
CA ASN A 610 -18.31 3.65 -34.68
C ASN A 610 -17.09 4.53 -34.37
N LEU A 611 -17.29 5.81 -34.05
CA LEU A 611 -16.20 6.72 -33.67
C LEU A 611 -15.49 6.28 -32.38
N LEU A 612 -16.24 5.80 -31.39
CA LEU A 612 -15.67 5.30 -30.13
C LEU A 612 -14.87 4.00 -30.35
N THR A 613 -15.43 3.05 -31.10
CA THR A 613 -14.73 1.79 -31.41
C THR A 613 -13.46 2.02 -32.24
N ALA A 614 -13.48 2.95 -33.20
CA ALA A 614 -12.30 3.32 -33.97
C ALA A 614 -11.20 3.94 -33.10
N LYS A 615 -11.57 4.73 -32.08
CA LYS A 615 -10.63 5.25 -31.09
C LYS A 615 -10.05 4.14 -30.20
N ILE A 616 -10.87 3.18 -29.79
CA ILE A 616 -10.37 2.03 -29.03
C ILE A 616 -9.43 1.19 -29.90
N ASP A 617 -9.73 0.99 -31.18
CA ASP A 617 -8.88 0.25 -32.11
C ASP A 617 -7.52 0.91 -32.33
N SER A 618 -7.44 2.24 -32.36
CA SER A 618 -6.16 2.93 -32.42
C SER A 618 -5.34 2.73 -31.14
N LEU A 619 -5.96 2.78 -29.96
CA LEU A 619 -5.30 2.52 -28.69
C LEU A 619 -4.82 1.07 -28.57
N LEU A 620 -5.65 0.10 -28.95
CA LEU A 620 -5.28 -1.32 -28.98
C LEU A 620 -4.08 -1.59 -29.91
N ASN A 621 -4.01 -0.90 -31.04
CA ASN A 621 -2.86 -1.01 -31.95
C ASN A 621 -1.59 -0.44 -31.33
N ILE A 622 -1.66 0.70 -30.62
CA ILE A 622 -0.52 1.29 -29.89
C ILE A 622 0.01 0.31 -28.85
N ASP A 623 -0.86 -0.24 -28.00
CA ASP A 623 -0.48 -1.21 -26.97
C ASP A 623 0.13 -2.46 -27.59
N LYS A 624 -0.46 -2.97 -28.66
CA LYS A 624 0.06 -4.14 -29.39
C LYS A 624 1.46 -3.90 -29.93
N THR A 625 1.73 -2.73 -30.52
CA THR A 625 3.08 -2.38 -31.01
C THR A 625 4.09 -2.29 -29.86
N ALA A 626 3.72 -1.64 -28.75
CA ALA A 626 4.60 -1.51 -27.59
C ALA A 626 4.91 -2.87 -26.94
N ILE A 627 3.93 -3.77 -26.85
CA ILE A 627 4.12 -5.14 -26.35
C ILE A 627 5.10 -5.90 -27.25
N GLN A 628 4.94 -5.82 -28.58
CA GLN A 628 5.83 -6.50 -29.53
C GLN A 628 7.28 -6.01 -29.44
N GLU A 629 7.49 -4.70 -29.28
CA GLU A 629 8.83 -4.12 -29.10
C GLU A 629 9.48 -4.61 -27.79
N LEU A 630 8.75 -4.55 -26.67
CA LEU A 630 9.24 -5.03 -25.37
C LEU A 630 9.53 -6.53 -25.39
N GLN A 631 8.70 -7.33 -26.05
CA GLN A 631 8.93 -8.77 -26.20
C GLN A 631 10.20 -9.07 -27.02
N ALA A 632 10.45 -8.32 -28.10
CA ALA A 632 11.66 -8.47 -28.89
C ALA A 632 12.93 -8.09 -28.10
N GLU A 633 12.86 -7.05 -27.26
CA GLU A 633 13.94 -6.68 -26.36
C GLU A 633 14.22 -7.75 -25.30
N VAL A 634 13.17 -8.33 -24.71
CA VAL A 634 13.30 -9.45 -23.76
C VAL A 634 13.96 -10.65 -24.44
N GLU A 635 13.54 -11.04 -25.64
CA GLU A 635 14.15 -12.15 -26.38
C GLU A 635 15.64 -11.89 -26.68
N LYS A 636 16.02 -10.65 -26.98
CA LYS A 636 17.43 -10.26 -27.18
C LYS A 636 18.24 -10.42 -25.89
N LEU A 637 17.70 -9.96 -24.76
CA LEU A 637 18.33 -10.08 -23.44
C LEU A 637 18.45 -11.56 -23.01
N GLU A 638 17.46 -12.39 -23.29
CA GLU A 638 17.51 -13.83 -23.02
C GLU A 638 18.57 -14.54 -23.86
N LYS A 639 18.75 -14.16 -25.13
CA LYS A 639 19.86 -14.66 -25.98
C LYS A 639 21.22 -14.24 -25.43
N GLU A 640 21.32 -13.02 -24.90
CA GLU A 640 22.53 -12.53 -24.23
C GLU A 640 22.83 -13.34 -22.95
N ASP A 641 21.84 -13.60 -22.10
CA ASP A 641 21.98 -14.44 -20.88
C ASP A 641 22.45 -15.85 -21.22
N GLN A 642 21.92 -16.46 -22.30
CA GLN A 642 22.35 -17.78 -22.76
C GLN A 642 23.82 -17.79 -23.24
N SER A 643 24.25 -16.76 -23.95
CA SER A 643 25.64 -16.61 -24.39
C SER A 643 26.59 -16.45 -23.21
N LEU A 644 26.24 -15.59 -22.25
CA LEU A 644 26.98 -15.38 -21.01
C LEU A 644 27.08 -16.68 -20.21
N HIS A 645 26.01 -17.45 -20.14
CA HIS A 645 26.02 -18.75 -19.46
C HIS A 645 27.06 -19.71 -20.07
N GLY A 646 27.21 -19.72 -21.39
CA GLY A 646 28.25 -20.49 -22.08
C GLY A 646 29.67 -20.03 -21.72
N ILE A 647 29.89 -18.71 -21.67
CA ILE A 647 31.18 -18.10 -21.30
C ILE A 647 31.54 -18.47 -19.84
N ILE A 648 30.59 -18.28 -18.92
CA ILE A 648 30.75 -18.61 -17.50
C ILE A 648 31.11 -20.09 -17.33
N SER A 649 30.39 -20.98 -18.01
CA SER A 649 30.64 -22.43 -17.94
C SER A 649 32.04 -22.79 -18.43
N LYS A 650 32.52 -22.14 -19.50
CA LYS A 650 33.87 -22.35 -20.04
C LYS A 650 34.95 -21.90 -19.05
N HIS A 651 34.78 -20.73 -18.43
CA HIS A 651 35.73 -20.21 -17.46
C HIS A 651 35.70 -20.98 -16.13
N ALA A 652 34.53 -21.43 -15.68
CA ALA A 652 34.40 -22.28 -14.49
C ALA A 652 35.17 -23.59 -14.65
N TYR A 653 35.07 -24.24 -15.82
CA TYR A 653 35.87 -25.43 -16.12
C TYR A 653 37.39 -25.17 -16.05
N VAL A 654 37.86 -24.02 -16.55
CA VAL A 654 39.28 -23.63 -16.47
C VAL A 654 39.69 -23.41 -15.01
N GLN A 655 38.84 -22.78 -14.21
CA GLN A 655 39.09 -22.54 -12.78
C GLN A 655 39.17 -23.86 -11.99
N ASP A 656 38.19 -24.75 -12.16
CA ASP A 656 38.15 -26.06 -11.50
C ASP A 656 39.39 -26.91 -11.84
N ARG A 657 39.75 -26.94 -13.12
CA ARG A 657 40.96 -27.63 -13.58
C ARG A 657 42.22 -27.03 -12.98
N ALA A 658 42.34 -25.71 -12.95
CA ALA A 658 43.48 -25.02 -12.35
C ALA A 658 43.58 -25.31 -10.84
N GLN A 659 42.46 -25.40 -10.12
CA GLN A 659 42.47 -25.76 -8.69
C GLN A 659 42.93 -27.21 -8.44
N LEU A 660 42.50 -28.16 -9.26
CA LEU A 660 42.97 -29.55 -9.18
C LEU A 660 44.48 -29.64 -9.46
N GLU A 661 44.95 -28.98 -10.52
CA GLU A 661 46.37 -28.93 -10.88
C GLU A 661 47.21 -28.26 -9.77
N LEU A 662 46.71 -27.18 -9.15
CA LEU A 662 47.36 -26.55 -8.00
C LEU A 662 47.48 -27.50 -6.81
N LYS A 663 46.44 -28.26 -6.49
CA LYS A 663 46.44 -29.21 -5.36
C LYS A 663 47.47 -30.33 -5.56
N ASP A 664 47.62 -30.82 -6.78
CA ASP A 664 48.61 -31.84 -7.13
C ASP A 664 50.05 -31.28 -7.16
N ILE A 665 50.22 -30.05 -7.65
CA ILE A 665 51.54 -29.40 -7.71
C ILE A 665 52.00 -28.94 -6.32
N GLU A 666 51.10 -28.46 -5.46
CA GLU A 666 51.42 -28.07 -4.07
C GLU A 666 51.91 -29.28 -3.26
N LYS A 667 51.29 -30.45 -3.41
CA LYS A 667 51.81 -31.71 -2.83
C LYS A 667 53.22 -32.06 -3.31
N LYS A 668 53.49 -31.88 -4.61
CA LYS A 668 54.85 -32.09 -5.17
C LYS A 668 55.84 -31.05 -4.63
N LEU A 669 55.38 -29.83 -4.40
CA LEU A 669 56.19 -28.72 -3.90
C LEU A 669 56.56 -28.94 -2.42
N GLU A 670 55.66 -29.47 -1.59
CA GLU A 670 55.95 -29.91 -0.21
C GLU A 670 57.00 -31.03 -0.17
N ASN A 671 56.86 -32.04 -1.03
CA ASN A 671 57.82 -33.14 -1.14
C ASN A 671 59.21 -32.65 -1.61
N LEU A 672 59.25 -31.72 -2.55
CA LEU A 672 60.50 -31.13 -3.06
C LEU A 672 61.20 -30.24 -2.03
N LYS A 673 60.42 -29.52 -1.20
CA LYS A 673 60.91 -28.72 -0.08
C LYS A 673 61.58 -29.61 0.98
N ALA A 674 61.01 -30.78 1.24
CA ALA A 674 61.58 -31.78 2.14
C ALA A 674 62.89 -32.41 1.60
N SER A 675 63.06 -32.49 0.27
CA SER A 675 64.26 -33.07 -0.37
C SER A 675 65.41 -32.08 -0.62
N GLY A 676 65.26 -30.79 -0.29
CA GLY A 676 66.35 -29.79 -0.37
C GLY A 676 66.79 -29.33 -1.78
N ASN A 677 66.02 -29.65 -2.83
CA ASN A 677 66.42 -29.41 -4.22
C ASN A 677 65.91 -28.04 -4.74
N MET A 678 66.70 -26.99 -4.54
CA MET A 678 66.24 -25.60 -4.66
C MET A 678 65.97 -25.12 -6.10
N ALA A 679 66.66 -25.66 -7.10
CA ALA A 679 66.46 -25.31 -8.51
C ALA A 679 65.14 -25.89 -9.09
N ALA A 680 64.79 -27.12 -8.70
CA ALA A 680 63.52 -27.75 -9.07
C ALA A 680 62.34 -27.07 -8.36
N TYR A 681 62.52 -26.68 -7.09
CA TYR A 681 61.53 -25.92 -6.33
C TYR A 681 61.17 -24.59 -7.01
N GLN A 682 62.16 -23.86 -7.53
CA GLN A 682 61.93 -22.57 -8.18
C GLN A 682 61.17 -22.68 -9.51
N LYS A 683 61.45 -23.72 -10.33
CA LYS A 683 60.66 -24.00 -11.54
C LYS A 683 59.20 -24.31 -11.22
N VAL A 684 58.96 -25.21 -10.28
CA VAL A 684 57.60 -25.61 -9.88
C VAL A 684 56.85 -24.43 -9.23
N SER A 685 57.54 -23.61 -8.44
CA SER A 685 56.97 -22.38 -7.85
C SER A 685 56.53 -21.36 -8.91
N ASN A 686 57.25 -21.24 -10.03
CA ASN A 686 56.86 -20.35 -11.12
C ASN A 686 55.62 -20.89 -11.86
N SER A 687 55.54 -22.20 -12.08
CA SER A 687 54.34 -22.83 -12.66
C SER A 687 53.10 -22.65 -11.77
N VAL A 688 53.25 -22.75 -10.44
CA VAL A 688 52.15 -22.44 -9.49
C VAL A 688 51.68 -21.00 -9.63
N LYS A 689 52.59 -20.03 -9.80
CA LYS A 689 52.23 -18.61 -9.99
C LYS A 689 51.44 -18.42 -11.28
N GLU A 690 51.85 -19.03 -12.39
CA GLU A 690 51.14 -18.94 -13.67
C GLU A 690 49.73 -19.53 -13.59
N ILE A 691 49.58 -20.72 -13.00
CA ILE A 691 48.27 -21.36 -12.84
C ILE A 691 47.36 -20.51 -11.93
N ARG A 692 47.89 -19.91 -10.86
CA ARG A 692 47.13 -18.97 -10.01
C ARG A 692 46.67 -17.73 -10.78
N ILE A 693 47.52 -17.16 -11.64
CA ILE A 693 47.13 -16.01 -12.47
C ILE A 693 46.01 -16.40 -13.44
N ASN A 694 46.10 -17.58 -14.06
CA ASN A 694 45.06 -18.06 -14.97
C ASN A 694 43.73 -18.33 -14.24
N ALA A 695 43.78 -18.97 -13.06
CA ALA A 695 42.61 -19.18 -12.21
C ALA A 695 41.95 -17.86 -11.81
N LYS A 696 42.75 -16.86 -11.43
CA LYS A 696 42.25 -15.52 -11.06
C LYS A 696 41.59 -14.80 -12.24
N LYS A 697 42.17 -14.87 -13.44
CA LYS A 697 41.54 -14.31 -14.67
C LYS A 697 40.22 -15.00 -15.00
N ALA A 698 40.16 -16.33 -14.87
CA ALA A 698 38.91 -17.06 -15.07
C ALA A 698 37.84 -16.65 -14.04
N GLU A 699 38.22 -16.47 -12.78
CA GLU A 699 37.33 -15.97 -11.72
C GLU A 699 36.81 -14.55 -12.00
N GLU A 700 37.65 -13.64 -12.49
CA GLU A 700 37.25 -12.28 -12.89
C GLU A 700 36.21 -12.30 -14.02
N GLU A 701 36.41 -13.13 -15.05
CA GLU A 701 35.44 -13.26 -16.15
C GLU A 701 34.12 -13.92 -15.72
N ILE A 702 34.18 -14.88 -14.81
CA ILE A 702 32.99 -15.48 -14.18
C ILE A 702 32.18 -14.42 -13.44
N ASN A 703 32.84 -13.60 -12.61
CA ASN A 703 32.18 -12.54 -11.84
C ASN A 703 31.52 -11.51 -12.75
N LYS A 704 32.20 -11.05 -13.81
CA LYS A 704 31.61 -10.15 -14.82
C LYS A 704 30.39 -10.76 -15.50
N GLY A 705 30.46 -12.05 -15.85
CA GLY A 705 29.35 -12.79 -16.42
C GLY A 705 28.14 -12.77 -15.49
N PHE A 706 28.33 -13.03 -14.19
CA PHE A 706 27.24 -13.01 -13.22
C PHE A 706 26.66 -11.62 -12.97
N ASP A 707 27.50 -10.59 -12.80
CA ASP A 707 27.03 -9.22 -12.62
C ASP A 707 26.11 -8.83 -13.81
N ARG A 708 26.49 -9.19 -15.04
CA ARG A 708 25.66 -8.93 -16.23
C ARG A 708 24.39 -9.78 -16.27
N GLN A 709 24.43 -11.05 -15.86
CA GLN A 709 23.23 -11.88 -15.78
C GLN A 709 22.22 -11.35 -14.75
N ASP A 710 22.70 -10.82 -13.62
CA ASP A 710 21.85 -10.22 -12.60
C ASP A 710 21.20 -8.92 -13.11
N GLU A 711 21.94 -8.08 -13.84
CA GLU A 711 21.39 -6.90 -14.54
C GLU A 711 20.31 -7.30 -15.55
N ILE A 712 20.59 -8.27 -16.41
CA ILE A 712 19.64 -8.80 -17.40
C ILE A 712 18.37 -9.30 -16.72
N ALA A 713 18.49 -10.03 -15.61
CA ALA A 713 17.32 -10.55 -14.88
C ALA A 713 16.43 -9.42 -14.35
N ILE A 714 17.02 -8.31 -13.87
CA ILE A 714 16.27 -7.13 -13.44
C ILE A 714 15.60 -6.45 -14.63
N GLU A 715 16.32 -6.21 -15.73
CA GLU A 715 15.78 -5.59 -16.94
C GLU A 715 14.60 -6.40 -17.52
N VAL A 716 14.76 -7.72 -17.63
CA VAL A 716 13.73 -8.65 -18.11
C VAL A 716 12.51 -8.63 -17.17
N SER A 717 12.72 -8.63 -15.86
CA SER A 717 11.62 -8.55 -14.89
C SER A 717 10.83 -7.24 -15.02
N GLN A 718 11.51 -6.10 -15.19
CA GLN A 718 10.87 -4.79 -15.36
C GLN A 718 10.06 -4.74 -16.66
N LYS A 719 10.66 -5.18 -17.78
CA LYS A 719 9.97 -5.22 -19.09
C LYS A 719 8.77 -6.16 -19.07
N ASN A 720 8.89 -7.34 -18.47
CA ASN A 720 7.77 -8.28 -18.32
C ASN A 720 6.65 -7.72 -17.44
N THR A 721 6.98 -6.93 -16.42
CA THR A 721 5.95 -6.23 -15.61
C THR A 721 5.21 -5.23 -16.48
N ARG A 722 5.94 -4.43 -17.28
CA ARG A 722 5.34 -3.46 -18.20
C ARG A 722 4.48 -4.13 -19.29
N ILE A 723 4.92 -5.25 -19.84
CA ILE A 723 4.13 -6.05 -20.80
C ILE A 723 2.80 -6.47 -20.15
N LYS A 724 2.83 -7.00 -18.92
CA LYS A 724 1.61 -7.41 -18.21
C LYS A 724 0.65 -6.25 -17.97
N GLU A 725 1.15 -5.06 -17.65
CA GLU A 725 0.32 -3.86 -17.50
C GLU A 725 -0.37 -3.48 -18.82
N LEU A 726 0.37 -3.51 -19.94
CA LEU A 726 -0.19 -3.21 -21.26
C LEU A 726 -1.18 -4.29 -21.71
N GLU A 727 -0.92 -5.57 -21.43
CA GLU A 727 -1.86 -6.66 -21.70
C GLU A 727 -3.16 -6.52 -20.91
N ALA A 728 -3.06 -6.12 -19.63
CA ALA A 728 -4.24 -5.84 -18.80
C ALA A 728 -5.06 -4.66 -19.35
N HIS A 729 -4.40 -3.56 -19.70
CA HIS A 729 -5.04 -2.39 -20.31
C HIS A 729 -5.69 -2.72 -21.67
N SER A 730 -5.00 -3.49 -22.53
CA SER A 730 -5.53 -3.95 -23.81
C SER A 730 -6.77 -4.84 -23.62
N LYS A 731 -6.79 -5.68 -22.59
CA LYS A 731 -7.96 -6.49 -22.24
C LYS A 731 -9.14 -5.61 -21.81
N GLU A 732 -8.92 -4.62 -20.95
CA GLU A 732 -9.96 -3.67 -20.52
C GLU A 732 -10.58 -2.91 -21.70
N LEU A 733 -9.73 -2.41 -22.62
CA LEU A 733 -10.16 -1.76 -23.85
C LEU A 733 -10.96 -2.71 -24.76
N SER A 734 -10.53 -3.97 -24.88
CA SER A 734 -11.25 -4.98 -25.66
C SER A 734 -12.64 -5.29 -25.08
N ASP A 735 -12.73 -5.42 -23.75
CA ASP A 735 -13.99 -5.62 -23.04
C ASP A 735 -14.92 -4.40 -23.15
N GLU A 736 -14.37 -3.18 -23.13
CA GLU A 736 -15.12 -1.95 -23.42
C GLU A 736 -15.66 -1.94 -24.85
N LYS A 737 -14.82 -2.24 -25.86
CA LYS A 737 -15.24 -2.33 -27.27
C LYS A 737 -16.37 -3.34 -27.44
N LYS A 738 -16.25 -4.52 -26.80
CA LYS A 738 -17.28 -5.55 -26.85
C LYS A 738 -18.62 -5.05 -26.28
N ARG A 739 -18.58 -4.38 -25.12
CA ARG A 739 -19.78 -3.78 -24.50
C ARG A 739 -20.45 -2.74 -25.41
N LEU A 740 -19.65 -1.91 -26.10
CA LEU A 740 -20.16 -0.93 -27.06
C LEU A 740 -20.83 -1.58 -28.28
N LEU A 741 -20.22 -2.61 -28.84
CA LEU A 741 -20.80 -3.36 -29.97
C LEU A 741 -22.07 -4.11 -29.56
N GLU A 742 -22.08 -4.74 -28.39
CA GLU A 742 -23.27 -5.38 -27.83
C GLU A 742 -24.39 -4.37 -27.63
N PHE A 743 -24.10 -3.20 -27.07
CA PHE A 743 -25.06 -2.10 -26.93
C PHE A 743 -25.63 -1.69 -28.29
N SER A 744 -24.75 -1.43 -29.27
CA SER A 744 -25.18 -1.04 -30.62
C SER A 744 -26.00 -2.13 -31.30
N ASN A 745 -25.82 -3.41 -30.98
CA ASN A 745 -26.62 -4.49 -31.56
C ASN A 745 -27.97 -4.74 -30.86
N ARG A 746 -28.28 -4.09 -29.72
CA ARG A 746 -29.52 -4.35 -28.95
C ARG A 746 -30.82 -3.96 -29.66
N LYS A 747 -30.78 -2.90 -30.47
CA LYS A 747 -31.94 -2.38 -31.20
C LYS A 747 -31.67 -2.43 -32.69
N GLU A 748 -32.64 -2.91 -33.47
CA GLU A 748 -32.53 -2.83 -34.92
C GLU A 748 -32.53 -1.36 -35.38
N PRO A 749 -31.63 -0.98 -36.30
CA PRO A 749 -31.57 0.39 -36.80
C PRO A 749 -32.84 0.75 -37.57
N LEU A 750 -33.28 2.01 -37.44
CA LEU A 750 -34.40 2.56 -38.20
C LEU A 750 -33.87 3.59 -39.21
N PRO A 751 -33.57 3.19 -40.46
CA PRO A 751 -33.07 4.08 -41.50
C PRO A 751 -34.21 4.92 -42.10
N GLU A 752 -34.84 5.78 -41.29
CA GLU A 752 -35.99 6.59 -41.69
C GLU A 752 -35.84 8.06 -41.24
N VAL A 753 -36.14 8.99 -42.14
CA VAL A 753 -36.32 10.43 -41.86
C VAL A 753 -37.78 10.81 -42.10
N LYS A 754 -38.50 11.19 -41.05
CA LYS A 754 -39.89 11.68 -41.16
C LYS A 754 -39.93 13.21 -41.13
N ILE A 755 -40.56 13.81 -42.13
CA ILE A 755 -40.66 15.26 -42.31
C ILE A 755 -42.14 15.67 -42.26
N SER A 756 -42.55 16.38 -41.20
CA SER A 756 -43.95 16.75 -40.99
C SER A 756 -44.37 18.01 -41.76
N LYS A 757 -43.44 18.90 -42.10
CA LYS A 757 -43.69 20.13 -42.86
C LYS A 757 -42.94 20.11 -44.19
N LYS A 758 -41.71 20.61 -44.25
CA LYS A 758 -40.95 20.81 -45.51
C LYS A 758 -39.45 20.51 -45.33
N ALA A 759 -38.85 19.83 -46.30
CA ALA A 759 -37.41 19.71 -46.47
C ALA A 759 -36.98 20.42 -47.76
N GLU A 760 -35.95 21.26 -47.69
CA GLU A 760 -35.44 22.01 -48.84
C GLU A 760 -34.53 21.18 -49.73
N SER A 761 -34.48 21.57 -51.02
CA SER A 761 -33.57 21.00 -52.01
C SER A 761 -32.11 21.15 -51.57
N GLY A 762 -31.27 20.19 -51.94
CA GLY A 762 -29.86 20.10 -51.58
C GLY A 762 -29.60 19.27 -50.32
N THR A 763 -30.62 18.98 -49.49
CA THR A 763 -30.50 18.14 -48.29
C THR A 763 -30.00 16.75 -48.68
N LYS A 764 -28.94 16.28 -48.00
CA LYS A 764 -28.33 14.97 -48.23
C LYS A 764 -28.72 14.02 -47.11
N ILE A 765 -29.20 12.84 -47.48
CA ILE A 765 -29.63 11.81 -46.55
C ILE A 765 -28.85 10.53 -46.85
N PHE A 766 -28.19 9.98 -45.85
CA PHE A 766 -27.41 8.76 -45.91
C PHE A 766 -28.05 7.69 -45.04
N ALA A 767 -28.05 6.45 -45.53
CA ALA A 767 -28.37 5.26 -44.78
C ALA A 767 -27.16 4.30 -44.84
N SER A 768 -27.28 3.14 -44.20
CA SER A 768 -26.18 2.17 -44.12
C SER A 768 -25.68 1.71 -45.48
N ASN A 769 -26.56 1.56 -46.47
CA ASN A 769 -26.23 1.00 -47.79
C ASN A 769 -26.61 1.90 -48.97
N SER A 770 -27.25 3.03 -48.72
CA SER A 770 -27.80 3.90 -49.76
C SER A 770 -27.76 5.37 -49.37
N SER A 771 -27.91 6.26 -50.35
CA SER A 771 -27.97 7.71 -50.10
C SER A 771 -28.94 8.39 -51.07
N LEU A 772 -29.48 9.53 -50.66
CA LEU A 772 -30.41 10.34 -51.42
C LEU A 772 -30.05 11.81 -51.26
N THR A 773 -29.96 12.55 -52.36
CA THR A 773 -29.93 14.02 -52.33
C THR A 773 -31.24 14.54 -52.87
N LEU A 774 -31.91 15.42 -52.12
CA LEU A 774 -33.17 16.03 -52.56
C LEU A 774 -32.88 17.07 -53.65
N TYR A 775 -33.27 16.80 -54.89
CA TYR A 775 -33.15 17.81 -55.96
C TYR A 775 -34.24 18.88 -55.90
N ASN A 776 -35.42 18.51 -55.42
CA ASN A 776 -36.57 19.40 -55.21
C ASN A 776 -36.99 19.37 -53.74
N SER A 777 -37.60 20.46 -53.26
CA SER A 777 -38.14 20.50 -51.90
C SER A 777 -39.26 19.47 -51.75
N ALA A 778 -39.21 18.69 -50.67
CA ALA A 778 -40.20 17.66 -50.34
C ALA A 778 -41.04 18.13 -49.14
N SER A 779 -42.34 17.90 -49.14
CA SER A 779 -43.23 18.28 -48.03
C SER A 779 -44.04 17.09 -47.58
N ARG A 780 -44.27 16.96 -46.27
CA ARG A 780 -45.06 15.86 -45.66
C ARG A 780 -44.68 14.49 -46.23
N CYS A 781 -43.43 14.10 -46.01
CA CYS A 781 -42.91 12.85 -46.53
C CYS A 781 -42.15 12.05 -45.47
N SER A 782 -42.02 10.74 -45.71
CA SER A 782 -41.08 9.87 -45.03
C SER A 782 -40.05 9.37 -46.03
N ILE A 783 -38.78 9.44 -45.68
CA ILE A 783 -37.67 8.97 -46.52
C ILE A 783 -37.04 7.78 -45.82
N ARG A 784 -37.08 6.61 -46.46
CA ARG A 784 -36.66 5.35 -45.83
C ARG A 784 -35.83 4.49 -46.79
N GLU A 785 -34.85 3.77 -46.23
CA GLU A 785 -34.11 2.73 -46.94
C GLU A 785 -34.97 1.46 -47.04
N PHE A 786 -35.11 0.93 -48.24
CA PHE A 786 -35.75 -0.36 -48.50
C PHE A 786 -34.74 -1.31 -49.12
N SER A 787 -34.76 -2.57 -48.67
CA SER A 787 -34.09 -3.67 -49.34
C SER A 787 -35.06 -4.37 -50.28
N ARG A 788 -34.64 -4.60 -51.54
CA ARG A 788 -35.39 -5.37 -52.53
C ARG A 788 -34.54 -6.56 -52.99
N SER A 789 -35.12 -7.75 -52.95
CA SER A 789 -34.63 -8.89 -53.72
C SER A 789 -35.39 -8.92 -55.05
N PRO A 790 -34.72 -8.93 -56.22
CA PRO A 790 -35.39 -8.89 -57.52
C PRO A 790 -36.34 -10.08 -57.75
N ASP A 791 -36.01 -11.26 -57.21
CA ASP A 791 -36.63 -12.53 -57.62
C ASP A 791 -37.24 -13.34 -56.47
N GLY A 792 -37.23 -12.83 -55.23
CA GLY A 792 -37.77 -13.56 -54.06
C GLY A 792 -36.99 -14.82 -53.63
N SER A 793 -35.98 -15.22 -54.41
CA SER A 793 -35.09 -16.36 -54.13
C SER A 793 -33.65 -15.87 -53.91
N GLY A 794 -33.27 -15.58 -52.67
CA GLY A 794 -31.87 -15.58 -52.18
C GLY A 794 -30.78 -14.83 -52.96
N GLY A 795 -31.11 -13.94 -53.90
CA GLY A 795 -30.16 -13.19 -54.72
C GLY A 795 -29.71 -11.86 -54.09
N VAL A 796 -28.78 -11.16 -54.78
CA VAL A 796 -28.20 -9.85 -54.42
C VAL A 796 -29.28 -8.88 -53.92
N LEU A 797 -29.12 -8.39 -52.70
CA LEU A 797 -30.00 -7.39 -52.10
C LEU A 797 -29.65 -6.00 -52.67
N PHE A 798 -30.63 -5.35 -53.30
CA PHE A 798 -30.52 -3.97 -53.72
C PHE A 798 -31.11 -3.06 -52.64
N TYR A 799 -30.37 -2.01 -52.26
CA TYR A 799 -30.81 -1.02 -51.30
C TYR A 799 -31.13 0.29 -52.02
N GLU A 800 -32.29 0.86 -51.74
CA GLU A 800 -32.75 2.11 -52.36
C GLU A 800 -33.44 2.99 -51.31
N MET A 801 -33.13 4.30 -51.31
CA MET A 801 -33.85 5.31 -50.54
C MET A 801 -35.09 5.77 -51.30
N ARG A 802 -36.28 5.61 -50.70
CA ARG A 802 -37.54 6.04 -51.30
C ARG A 802 -38.22 7.12 -50.49
N ILE A 803 -38.83 8.07 -51.21
CA ILE A 803 -39.71 9.08 -50.64
C ILE A 803 -41.14 8.53 -50.66
N GLY A 804 -41.68 8.28 -49.48
CA GLY A 804 -43.09 7.92 -49.26
C GLY A 804 -43.89 9.08 -48.69
N ASN A 805 -45.22 8.92 -48.67
CA ASN A 805 -46.11 9.87 -48.00
C ASN A 805 -45.98 9.75 -46.47
N TYR A 806 -46.17 10.87 -45.77
CA TYR A 806 -46.08 10.97 -44.30
C TYR A 806 -46.99 10.00 -43.55
#